data_AF-A0A3L6N6Z9-F1
#
_entry.id   AF-A0A3L6N6Z9-F1
#
_cell.length_a   1.000
_cell.length_b   1.000
_cell.length_c   1.000
_cell.angle_alpha   90.00
_cell.angle_beta   90.00
_cell.angle_gamma   90.00
#
_symmetry.space_group_name_H-M   'P 1'
#
loop_
_entity.id
_entity.type
_entity.pdbx_description
1 polymer ?
#
loop_
_entity_poly.entity_id
_entity_poly.type
_entity_poly.pdbx_seq_one_letter_code
_entity_poly.pdbx_strand_id
1 'polypeptide(L)'
;MTAQQQSLETLLGISSQRKSLKQQLDAASIKAESGRTTHADLPTVQIGCKRYIPEEYITNKNRKGRRSWIQAYGFFLTEVSPDLRTLQTYWACSKCDERGKSSLFVATNTTSPIEHLRRSHMITEADGNAYEDSSRADSQPPSKRRCLELPTARSNVNRAKELTVGWIVTANLPFTAPSNTYLRRMLDLHDASLAKEVPWSRQSVRDTMRKLFEVKKGAISCQLEKAVTKISFSFDMWTSPNRYAFLGLHAHYLDASYQVQSRLLALRRVWGAHSGDNQATTIYDIFGEYGIRDRIGAGVCDNVSSNDTCLASLYRQLSPALAEEDIRNNRTRCFGHIVNLAARAFLWGEDPDSFEREAFTEAAFQVEERELRLWRKRGAVGKLHNIVRFVRASPQRRELMKSLACSQRDEDDYHLFEEDRAAIDLELMQNNETRWNSTFMMIQRAIRKREQIDHFITYLDTKAAEPRQRLPVQDHLSQQDCLLLAEIQSLLKPLYEITMRCQGWAKEGRYGALWEVMIGMEYLLFFKEQKLIFSPPDGTADELQIARASATTSTAFQFMFVLLMSILLRFSQNVVLHELTRVADARNTCHSTLETNIPVHSRKLRVLMMTTDDAYKSLSITVGQNLTSITVYLANVVGLRRDAECS
;
A
#
# COMPACT_ATOMS: atom_id res chain seq x y z
N MET A 1 -53.35 43.38 -8.79
CA MET A 1 -52.23 42.81 -9.59
C MET A 1 -52.57 41.49 -10.28
N THR A 2 -53.64 40.77 -9.92
CA THR A 2 -54.09 39.55 -10.62
C THR A 2 -54.93 39.80 -11.88
N ALA A 3 -55.61 40.95 -12.00
CA ALA A 3 -56.43 41.27 -13.17
C ALA A 3 -55.62 41.72 -14.41
N GLN A 4 -54.42 42.29 -14.23
CA GLN A 4 -53.55 42.69 -15.35
C GLN A 4 -52.80 41.51 -16.00
N GLN A 5 -52.70 40.37 -15.31
CA GLN A 5 -51.99 39.19 -15.82
C GLN A 5 -52.87 38.39 -16.80
N GLN A 6 -54.19 38.34 -16.59
CA GLN A 6 -55.15 37.74 -17.54
C GLN A 6 -55.30 38.54 -18.84
N SER A 7 -55.11 39.87 -18.77
CA SER A 7 -55.19 40.73 -19.96
C SER A 7 -54.03 40.50 -20.93
N LEU A 8 -52.86 40.08 -20.44
CA LEU A 8 -51.68 39.82 -21.28
C LEU A 8 -51.76 38.44 -21.98
N GLU A 9 -52.37 37.45 -21.35
CA GLU A 9 -52.59 36.12 -21.94
C GLU A 9 -53.60 36.16 -23.10
N THR A 10 -54.59 37.06 -23.01
CA THR A 10 -55.59 37.27 -24.07
C THR A 10 -54.99 38.05 -25.25
N LEU A 11 -54.09 39.01 -25.00
CA LEU A 11 -53.40 39.80 -26.03
C LEU A 11 -52.30 39.03 -26.78
N LEU A 12 -51.74 37.97 -26.18
CA LEU A 12 -50.74 37.10 -26.82
C LEU A 12 -51.36 35.90 -27.57
N GLY A 13 -52.69 35.75 -27.57
CA GLY A 13 -53.36 34.66 -28.29
C GLY A 13 -53.02 33.26 -27.77
N ILE A 14 -52.56 33.13 -26.52
CA ILE A 14 -52.21 31.83 -25.91
C ILE A 14 -53.35 31.39 -24.99
N SER A 15 -54.53 31.22 -25.56
CA SER A 15 -55.60 30.43 -24.95
C SER A 15 -56.20 29.52 -26.02
N SER A 16 -55.44 28.49 -26.36
CA SER A 16 -55.99 27.27 -26.92
C SER A 16 -55.34 26.13 -26.17
N GLN A 17 -56.12 25.32 -25.46
CA GLN A 17 -55.64 24.02 -24.98
C GLN A 17 -54.97 23.31 -26.15
N ARG A 18 -53.69 22.96 -25.97
CA ARG A 18 -52.91 22.29 -27.00
C ARG A 18 -53.59 20.95 -27.33
N LYS A 19 -54.16 20.85 -28.54
CA LYS A 19 -54.74 19.59 -29.03
C LYS A 19 -53.65 18.53 -29.13
N SER A 20 -53.89 17.34 -28.59
CA SER A 20 -52.95 16.23 -28.71
C SER A 20 -52.73 15.86 -30.18
N LEU A 21 -51.60 15.27 -30.52
CA LEU A 21 -51.34 14.78 -31.88
C LEU A 21 -52.43 13.84 -32.35
N LYS A 22 -52.94 12.97 -31.48
CA LYS A 22 -54.08 12.11 -31.79
C LYS A 22 -55.32 12.92 -32.18
N GLN A 23 -55.68 13.94 -31.39
CA GLN A 23 -56.81 14.82 -31.71
C GLN A 23 -56.62 15.64 -32.99
N GLN A 24 -55.38 16.05 -33.29
CA GLN A 24 -55.05 16.76 -34.53
C GLN A 24 -55.14 15.82 -35.75
N LEU A 25 -54.71 14.56 -35.61
CA LEU A 25 -54.82 13.54 -36.65
C LEU A 25 -56.27 13.19 -36.93
N ASP A 26 -57.06 12.92 -35.88
CA ASP A 26 -58.48 12.60 -36.02
C ASP A 26 -59.24 13.74 -36.71
N ALA A 27 -58.94 15.00 -36.37
CA ALA A 27 -59.54 16.17 -37.02
C ALA A 27 -59.05 16.42 -38.46
N ALA A 28 -57.81 16.03 -38.78
CA ALA A 28 -57.23 16.18 -40.12
C ALA A 28 -57.69 15.07 -41.07
N SER A 29 -57.88 13.84 -40.58
CA SER A 29 -58.43 12.71 -41.35
C SER A 29 -59.87 12.98 -41.81
N ILE A 30 -60.70 13.61 -40.97
CA ILE A 30 -62.09 13.99 -41.32
C ILE A 30 -62.13 15.01 -42.47
N LYS A 31 -61.11 15.86 -42.62
CA LYS A 31 -61.00 16.84 -43.72
C LYS A 31 -60.46 16.25 -45.03
N ALA A 32 -59.79 15.10 -44.97
CA ALA A 32 -59.13 14.50 -46.13
C ALA A 32 -60.08 13.69 -47.04
N GLU A 33 -61.31 13.38 -46.59
CA GLU A 33 -62.29 12.60 -47.36
C GLU A 33 -62.92 13.38 -48.53
N SER A 34 -62.80 14.72 -48.58
CA SER A 34 -63.28 15.53 -49.72
C SER A 34 -62.16 15.77 -50.74
N GLY A 35 -62.00 14.77 -51.63
CA GLY A 35 -61.06 14.63 -52.75
C GLY A 35 -60.18 15.80 -53.22
N ARG A 36 -58.85 15.58 -53.25
CA ARG A 36 -57.95 15.59 -54.44
C ARG A 36 -56.46 15.41 -54.07
N THR A 37 -55.62 15.42 -55.12
CA THR A 37 -54.37 14.67 -55.33
C THR A 37 -53.09 15.54 -55.36
N THR A 38 -52.79 16.32 -54.32
CA THR A 38 -51.46 16.96 -54.14
C THR A 38 -50.98 16.95 -52.67
N HIS A 39 -49.67 17.06 -52.42
CA HIS A 39 -49.09 17.08 -51.06
C HIS A 39 -49.63 18.19 -50.14
N ALA A 40 -50.26 19.23 -50.72
CA ALA A 40 -50.94 20.30 -49.98
C ALA A 40 -52.26 19.84 -49.34
N ASP A 41 -52.85 18.75 -49.84
CA ASP A 41 -54.16 18.23 -49.45
C ASP A 41 -54.06 17.12 -48.37
N LEU A 42 -52.83 16.76 -47.97
CA LEU A 42 -52.60 15.70 -46.98
C LEU A 42 -52.83 16.19 -45.55
N PRO A 43 -53.35 15.33 -44.66
CA PRO A 43 -53.59 15.69 -43.26
C PRO A 43 -52.28 16.10 -42.59
N THR A 44 -52.20 17.35 -42.13
CA THR A 44 -51.00 17.88 -41.46
C THR A 44 -51.24 18.12 -39.99
N VAL A 45 -50.26 17.79 -39.16
CA VAL A 45 -50.24 18.08 -37.71
C VAL A 45 -49.18 19.12 -37.38
N GLN A 46 -49.40 19.89 -36.32
CA GLN A 46 -48.51 20.97 -35.92
C GLN A 46 -47.90 20.68 -34.53
N ILE A 47 -46.57 20.68 -34.48
CA ILE A 47 -45.79 20.59 -33.25
C ILE A 47 -44.94 21.85 -33.14
N GLY A 48 -45.30 22.73 -32.21
CA GLY A 48 -44.69 24.06 -32.11
C GLY A 48 -45.01 24.91 -33.34
N CYS A 49 -43.98 25.51 -33.94
CA CYS A 49 -44.10 26.30 -35.18
C CYS A 49 -43.90 25.47 -36.47
N LYS A 50 -43.71 24.14 -36.36
CA LYS A 50 -43.37 23.27 -37.49
C LYS A 50 -44.56 22.39 -37.90
N ARG A 51 -44.68 22.13 -39.20
CA ARG A 51 -45.73 21.29 -39.81
C ARG A 51 -45.19 19.92 -40.18
N TYR A 52 -45.99 18.89 -39.91
CA TYR A 52 -45.64 17.51 -40.18
C TYR A 52 -46.79 16.78 -40.89
N ILE A 53 -46.45 15.81 -41.74
CA ILE A 53 -47.39 14.89 -42.38
C ILE A 53 -47.11 13.47 -41.85
N PRO A 54 -48.12 12.70 -41.44
CA PRO A 54 -47.92 11.33 -41.00
C PRO A 54 -47.38 10.46 -42.14
N GLU A 55 -46.38 9.64 -41.83
CA GLU A 55 -45.63 8.85 -42.83
C GLU A 55 -46.56 7.93 -43.66
N GLU A 56 -47.65 7.45 -43.07
CA GLU A 56 -48.68 6.60 -43.70
C GLU A 56 -49.37 7.24 -44.92
N TYR A 57 -49.45 8.58 -44.99
CA TYR A 57 -50.01 9.30 -46.12
C TYR A 57 -49.00 9.63 -47.22
N ILE A 58 -47.70 9.45 -46.95
CA ILE A 58 -46.60 9.72 -47.89
C ILE A 58 -46.15 8.44 -48.60
N THR A 59 -46.20 7.30 -47.91
CA THR A 59 -45.75 6.02 -48.46
C THR A 59 -46.79 5.39 -49.39
N ASN A 60 -46.40 5.11 -50.63
CA ASN A 60 -47.22 4.40 -51.63
C ASN A 60 -47.71 3.06 -51.04
N LYS A 61 -49.01 2.72 -51.22
CA LYS A 61 -49.70 1.55 -50.62
C LYS A 61 -49.01 0.18 -50.79
N ASN A 62 -47.98 0.08 -51.64
CA ASN A 62 -47.21 -1.14 -51.92
C ASN A 62 -45.85 -1.26 -51.19
N ARG A 63 -45.45 -0.32 -50.32
CA ARG A 63 -44.24 -0.49 -49.47
C ARG A 63 -44.64 -1.02 -48.08
N LYS A 64 -44.11 -2.19 -47.70
CA LYS A 64 -44.19 -2.69 -46.32
C LYS A 64 -43.55 -1.65 -45.38
N GLY A 65 -44.36 -1.02 -44.53
CA GLY A 65 -43.91 -0.01 -43.56
C GLY A 65 -42.84 -0.52 -42.59
N ARG A 66 -42.24 0.40 -41.82
CA ARG A 66 -41.17 0.10 -40.85
C ARG A 66 -41.63 -0.94 -39.81
N ARG A 67 -41.13 -2.17 -39.83
CA ARG A 67 -41.55 -3.21 -38.87
C ARG A 67 -40.84 -3.04 -37.53
N SER A 68 -41.45 -2.34 -36.57
CA SER A 68 -40.94 -2.24 -35.20
C SER A 68 -42.08 -2.07 -34.20
N TRP A 69 -42.00 -2.78 -33.06
CA TRP A 69 -43.01 -2.76 -32.00
C TRP A 69 -43.31 -1.36 -31.44
N ILE A 70 -42.39 -0.40 -31.61
CA ILE A 70 -42.59 0.99 -31.21
C ILE A 70 -43.73 1.70 -31.97
N GLN A 71 -44.19 1.13 -33.09
CA GLN A 71 -45.36 1.62 -33.84
C GLN A 71 -46.63 1.63 -32.98
N ALA A 72 -46.76 0.71 -32.03
CA ALA A 72 -47.92 0.68 -31.12
C ALA A 72 -47.93 1.86 -30.12
N TYR A 73 -46.81 2.57 -29.97
CA TYR A 73 -46.60 3.56 -28.90
C TYR A 73 -46.24 4.96 -29.40
N GLY A 74 -46.40 5.22 -30.70
CA GLY A 74 -46.11 6.54 -31.27
C GLY A 74 -46.40 6.66 -32.75
N PHE A 75 -46.26 7.87 -33.27
CA PHE A 75 -46.60 8.24 -34.64
C PHE A 75 -45.35 8.58 -35.43
N PHE A 76 -45.23 8.08 -36.66
CA PHE A 76 -44.17 8.51 -37.58
C PHE A 76 -44.63 9.75 -38.36
N LEU A 77 -43.88 10.84 -38.24
CA LEU A 77 -44.22 12.16 -38.74
C LEU A 77 -43.06 12.71 -39.57
N THR A 78 -43.32 13.10 -40.81
CA THR A 78 -42.31 13.72 -41.70
C THR A 78 -42.49 15.23 -41.70
N GLU A 79 -41.44 15.97 -41.35
CA GLU A 79 -41.46 17.43 -41.36
C GLU A 79 -41.61 17.95 -42.80
N VAL A 80 -42.37 19.02 -42.98
CA VAL A 80 -42.57 19.65 -44.29
C VAL A 80 -42.16 21.11 -44.22
N SER A 81 -41.34 21.52 -45.17
CA SER A 81 -40.92 22.92 -45.35
C SER A 81 -42.07 23.82 -45.81
N PRO A 82 -41.97 25.15 -45.64
CA PRO A 82 -42.97 26.10 -46.17
C PRO A 82 -43.22 25.95 -47.68
N ASP A 83 -42.20 25.53 -48.44
CA ASP A 83 -42.26 25.27 -49.88
C ASP A 83 -42.82 23.88 -50.24
N LEU A 84 -43.50 23.21 -49.29
CA LEU A 84 -44.12 21.89 -49.44
C LEU A 84 -43.16 20.73 -49.77
N ARG A 85 -41.85 20.89 -49.53
CA ARG A 85 -40.88 19.78 -49.63
C ARG A 85 -40.83 18.98 -48.33
N THR A 86 -40.85 17.65 -48.44
CA THR A 86 -40.65 16.73 -47.31
C THR A 86 -39.19 16.77 -46.86
N LEU A 87 -39.00 16.81 -45.54
CA LEU A 87 -37.71 16.85 -44.86
C LEU A 87 -37.52 15.54 -44.06
N GLN A 88 -36.96 15.63 -42.87
CA GLN A 88 -36.64 14.49 -42.02
C GLN A 88 -37.90 13.86 -41.40
N THR A 89 -37.93 12.53 -41.32
CA THR A 89 -38.94 11.78 -40.58
C THR A 89 -38.53 11.60 -39.12
N TYR A 90 -39.50 11.77 -38.23
CA TYR A 90 -39.40 11.64 -36.79
C TYR A 90 -40.43 10.62 -36.28
N TRP A 91 -40.14 10.01 -35.14
CA TRP A 91 -41.10 9.26 -34.35
C TRP A 91 -41.48 10.09 -33.12
N ALA A 92 -42.79 10.28 -32.90
CA ALA A 92 -43.36 11.02 -31.80
C ALA A 92 -44.02 10.06 -30.80
N CYS A 93 -43.66 10.13 -29.52
CA CYS A 93 -44.25 9.25 -28.51
C CYS A 93 -45.70 9.66 -28.17
N SER A 94 -46.65 8.73 -28.30
CA SER A 94 -48.07 8.98 -27.99
C SER A 94 -48.30 9.21 -26.50
N LYS A 95 -47.57 8.52 -25.62
CA LYS A 95 -47.69 8.66 -24.15
C LYS A 95 -47.14 9.98 -23.62
N CYS A 96 -46.13 10.55 -24.27
CA CYS A 96 -45.70 11.91 -23.95
C CYS A 96 -46.73 12.94 -24.41
N ASP A 97 -47.31 12.73 -25.59
CA ASP A 97 -48.30 13.62 -26.18
C ASP A 97 -49.61 13.67 -25.37
N GLU A 98 -50.08 12.52 -24.85
CA GLU A 98 -51.18 12.44 -23.87
C GLU A 98 -50.91 13.28 -22.60
N ARG A 99 -49.63 13.45 -22.23
CA ARG A 99 -49.19 14.27 -21.08
C ARG A 99 -48.85 15.71 -21.47
N GLY A 100 -49.20 16.15 -22.67
CA GLY A 100 -48.96 17.50 -23.19
C GLY A 100 -47.52 17.79 -23.63
N LYS A 101 -46.62 16.79 -23.63
CA LYS A 101 -45.20 16.93 -24.01
C LYS A 101 -44.95 16.32 -25.39
N SER A 102 -44.14 16.98 -26.21
CA SER A 102 -43.76 16.41 -27.53
C SER A 102 -42.32 15.94 -27.53
N SER A 103 -42.17 14.63 -27.39
CA SER A 103 -40.88 13.94 -27.49
C SER A 103 -40.73 13.40 -28.92
N LEU A 104 -39.93 14.08 -29.75
CA LEU A 104 -39.65 13.73 -31.14
C LEU A 104 -38.25 13.14 -31.26
N PHE A 105 -38.13 12.02 -31.97
CA PHE A 105 -36.87 11.31 -32.20
C PHE A 105 -36.66 11.10 -33.68
N VAL A 106 -35.45 11.35 -34.20
CA VAL A 106 -35.16 11.16 -35.62
C VAL A 106 -35.36 9.69 -36.00
N ALA A 107 -36.19 9.42 -37.00
CA ALA A 107 -36.53 8.07 -37.44
C ALA A 107 -35.48 7.50 -38.43
N THR A 108 -34.18 7.61 -38.14
CA THR A 108 -33.13 6.90 -38.89
C THR A 108 -32.85 5.52 -38.29
N ASN A 109 -33.06 5.37 -36.99
CA ASN A 109 -33.02 4.09 -36.27
C ASN A 109 -34.13 4.05 -35.19
N THR A 110 -34.37 2.87 -34.62
CA THR A 110 -35.36 2.68 -33.56
C THR A 110 -34.76 2.76 -32.16
N THR A 111 -33.44 2.89 -32.04
CA THR A 111 -32.71 2.84 -30.75
C THR A 111 -33.10 3.99 -29.81
N SER A 112 -33.20 5.22 -30.32
CA SER A 112 -33.58 6.37 -29.49
C SER A 112 -35.05 6.34 -29.02
N PRO A 113 -36.04 6.04 -29.90
CA PRO A 113 -37.41 5.74 -29.46
C PRO A 113 -37.52 4.62 -28.42
N ILE A 114 -36.81 3.49 -28.62
CA ILE A 114 -36.82 2.35 -27.70
C ILE A 114 -36.29 2.76 -26.32
N GLU A 115 -35.18 3.50 -26.27
CA GLU A 115 -34.61 3.95 -25.01
C GLU A 115 -35.53 4.96 -24.29
N HIS A 116 -36.22 5.82 -25.05
CA HIS A 116 -37.21 6.73 -24.49
C HIS A 116 -38.40 5.99 -23.88
N LEU A 117 -38.99 5.01 -24.59
CA LEU A 117 -40.08 4.20 -24.06
C LEU A 117 -39.67 3.46 -22.78
N ARG A 118 -38.45 2.94 -22.72
CA ARG A 118 -37.89 2.29 -21.53
C ARG A 118 -37.72 3.25 -20.35
N ARG A 119 -37.12 4.42 -20.56
CA ARG A 119 -36.80 5.35 -19.47
C ARG A 119 -37.98 6.18 -18.99
N SER A 120 -38.84 6.63 -19.90
CA SER A 120 -39.90 7.60 -19.60
C SER A 120 -41.27 6.94 -19.40
N HIS A 121 -41.47 5.74 -19.96
CA HIS A 121 -42.75 5.03 -19.91
C HIS A 121 -42.65 3.60 -19.37
N MET A 122 -41.43 3.07 -19.13
CA MET A 122 -41.17 1.70 -18.67
C MET A 122 -41.74 0.62 -19.62
N ILE A 123 -41.85 0.92 -20.92
CA ILE A 123 -42.38 -0.01 -21.93
C ILE A 123 -41.23 -0.71 -22.66
N THR A 124 -41.34 -2.02 -22.84
CA THR A 124 -40.35 -2.88 -23.51
C THR A 124 -40.98 -3.69 -24.65
N GLU A 125 -40.14 -4.31 -25.49
CA GLU A 125 -40.59 -5.14 -26.63
C GLU A 125 -41.46 -6.34 -26.22
N ALA A 126 -41.25 -6.87 -25.01
CA ALA A 126 -42.08 -7.93 -24.45
C ALA A 126 -43.54 -7.51 -24.24
N ASP A 127 -43.79 -6.23 -23.98
CA ASP A 127 -45.13 -5.66 -23.84
C ASP A 127 -45.84 -5.53 -25.20
N GLY A 128 -45.07 -5.39 -26.29
CA GLY A 128 -45.58 -5.33 -27.66
C GLY A 128 -45.95 -6.69 -28.26
N ASN A 129 -45.28 -7.77 -27.84
CA ASN A 129 -45.55 -9.12 -28.34
C ASN A 129 -46.74 -9.83 -27.66
N ALA A 130 -47.31 -9.25 -26.59
CA ALA A 130 -48.47 -9.80 -25.90
C ALA A 130 -49.79 -9.65 -26.69
N TYR A 131 -49.79 -8.90 -27.80
CA TYR A 131 -51.00 -8.54 -28.54
C TYR A 131 -51.23 -9.36 -29.84
N GLU A 132 -50.31 -10.24 -30.25
CA GLU A 132 -50.44 -10.97 -31.53
C GLU A 132 -50.56 -12.50 -31.45
N ASP A 133 -50.53 -13.14 -30.27
CA ASP A 133 -50.63 -14.62 -30.21
C ASP A 133 -51.67 -15.10 -29.19
N SER A 134 -52.94 -14.85 -29.50
CA SER A 134 -54.09 -15.47 -28.84
C SER A 134 -54.83 -16.37 -29.85
N SER A 135 -54.22 -17.48 -30.26
CA SER A 135 -54.96 -18.67 -30.69
C SER A 135 -54.05 -19.90 -30.83
N ARG A 136 -53.84 -20.63 -29.73
CA ARG A 136 -53.80 -22.11 -29.68
C ARG A 136 -53.61 -22.60 -28.25
N ALA A 137 -54.46 -23.53 -27.88
CA ALA A 137 -54.55 -24.11 -26.55
C ALA A 137 -53.49 -25.20 -26.31
N ASP A 138 -53.20 -25.33 -25.01
CA ASP A 138 -53.03 -26.55 -24.24
C ASP A 138 -51.61 -27.07 -23.90
N SER A 139 -51.52 -27.55 -22.65
CA SER A 139 -50.41 -28.23 -21.96
C SER A 139 -49.41 -27.36 -21.18
N GLN A 140 -49.71 -27.11 -19.89
CA GLN A 140 -48.69 -26.81 -18.86
C GLN A 140 -47.88 -28.08 -18.50
N PRO A 141 -46.67 -27.95 -17.91
CA PRO A 141 -46.59 -28.03 -16.43
C PRO A 141 -45.50 -27.08 -15.82
N PRO A 142 -45.33 -27.03 -14.48
CA PRO A 142 -45.50 -25.83 -13.67
C PRO A 142 -44.26 -24.92 -13.57
N SER A 143 -44.53 -23.61 -13.50
CA SER A 143 -43.79 -22.58 -12.73
C SER A 143 -42.28 -22.83 -12.51
N LYS A 144 -41.46 -22.58 -13.54
CA LYS A 144 -40.12 -22.01 -13.29
C LYS A 144 -40.34 -20.52 -13.03
N ARG A 145 -40.18 -20.09 -11.77
CA ARG A 145 -39.98 -18.68 -11.44
C ARG A 145 -38.81 -18.18 -12.30
N ARG A 146 -39.10 -17.50 -13.42
CA ARG A 146 -38.09 -16.81 -14.21
C ARG A 146 -37.69 -15.61 -13.37
N CYS A 147 -36.56 -15.75 -12.69
CA CYS A 147 -35.87 -14.64 -12.04
C CYS A 147 -35.73 -13.53 -13.08
N LEU A 148 -36.41 -12.40 -12.88
CA LEU A 148 -36.17 -11.18 -13.62
C LEU A 148 -34.74 -10.76 -13.27
N GLU A 149 -33.77 -11.06 -14.14
CA GLU A 149 -32.43 -10.48 -14.06
C GLU A 149 -32.57 -8.97 -14.25
N LEU A 150 -32.66 -8.24 -13.13
CA LEU A 150 -32.49 -6.79 -13.11
C LEU A 150 -31.09 -6.48 -13.67
N PRO A 151 -30.93 -5.47 -14.56
CA PRO A 151 -29.62 -5.07 -15.04
C PRO A 151 -28.72 -4.73 -13.85
N THR A 152 -27.62 -5.46 -13.66
CA THR A 152 -26.67 -5.16 -12.59
C THR A 152 -26.15 -3.75 -12.79
N ALA A 153 -26.36 -2.87 -11.80
CA ALA A 153 -25.92 -1.48 -11.89
C ALA A 153 -24.43 -1.41 -12.23
N ARG A 154 -24.02 -0.47 -13.10
CA ARG A 154 -22.62 -0.32 -13.55
C ARG A 154 -21.64 -0.13 -12.39
N SER A 155 -22.09 0.43 -11.27
CA SER A 155 -21.36 0.51 -10.00
C SER A 155 -21.03 -0.86 -9.43
N ASN A 156 -21.99 -1.79 -9.41
CA ASN A 156 -21.82 -3.15 -8.89
C ASN A 156 -20.85 -3.95 -9.77
N VAL A 157 -20.90 -3.74 -11.09
CA VAL A 157 -19.95 -4.33 -12.05
C VAL A 157 -18.52 -3.88 -11.80
N ASN A 158 -18.30 -2.57 -11.68
CA ASN A 158 -16.97 -2.02 -11.38
C ASN A 158 -16.47 -2.50 -10.01
N ARG A 159 -17.38 -2.60 -9.04
CA ARG A 159 -17.05 -3.10 -7.70
C ARG A 159 -16.66 -4.58 -7.72
N ALA A 160 -17.36 -5.42 -8.47
CA ALA A 160 -16.99 -6.82 -8.63
C ALA A 160 -15.62 -6.96 -9.31
N LYS A 161 -15.35 -6.19 -10.37
CA LYS A 161 -14.03 -6.15 -11.02
C LYS A 161 -12.91 -5.75 -10.04
N GLU A 162 -13.15 -4.72 -9.22
CA GLU A 162 -12.23 -4.30 -8.16
C GLU A 162 -12.02 -5.39 -7.10
N LEU A 163 -13.09 -6.02 -6.62
CA LEU A 163 -13.02 -7.09 -5.63
C LEU A 163 -12.32 -8.35 -6.17
N THR A 164 -12.52 -8.71 -7.44
CA THR A 164 -11.80 -9.83 -8.07
C THR A 164 -10.30 -9.55 -8.09
N VAL A 165 -9.88 -8.35 -8.52
CA VAL A 165 -8.46 -7.98 -8.50
C VAL A 165 -7.94 -7.90 -7.06
N GLY A 166 -8.73 -7.35 -6.14
CA GLY A 166 -8.41 -7.30 -4.72
C GLY A 166 -8.14 -8.68 -4.14
N TRP A 167 -9.02 -9.65 -4.39
CA TRP A 167 -8.85 -11.04 -3.99
C TRP A 167 -7.57 -11.66 -4.55
N ILE A 168 -7.28 -11.45 -5.84
CA ILE A 168 -6.06 -11.94 -6.46
C ILE A 168 -4.80 -11.38 -5.78
N VAL A 169 -4.79 -10.08 -5.49
CA VAL A 169 -3.66 -9.40 -4.87
C VAL A 169 -3.48 -9.83 -3.41
N THR A 170 -4.55 -9.83 -2.61
CA THR A 170 -4.46 -10.12 -1.17
C THR A 170 -4.25 -11.60 -0.87
N ALA A 171 -4.75 -12.49 -1.71
CA ALA A 171 -4.55 -13.94 -1.57
C ALA A 171 -3.34 -14.47 -2.38
N ASN A 172 -2.59 -13.58 -3.04
CA ASN A 172 -1.41 -13.92 -3.87
C ASN A 172 -1.70 -15.04 -4.89
N LEU A 173 -2.79 -14.89 -5.64
CA LEU A 173 -3.26 -15.91 -6.59
C LEU A 173 -2.72 -15.68 -8.00
N PRO A 174 -2.57 -16.75 -8.81
CA PRO A 174 -2.24 -16.58 -10.22
C PRO A 174 -3.37 -15.85 -10.95
N PHE A 175 -3.04 -15.13 -12.03
CA PHE A 175 -4.05 -14.42 -12.83
C PHE A 175 -5.07 -15.34 -13.53
N THR A 176 -4.81 -16.64 -13.53
CA THR A 176 -5.75 -17.68 -13.99
C THR A 176 -6.74 -18.12 -12.91
N ALA A 177 -6.59 -17.67 -11.66
CA ALA A 177 -7.46 -18.09 -10.55
C ALA A 177 -8.96 -17.81 -10.81
N PRO A 178 -9.35 -16.66 -11.41
CA PRO A 178 -10.74 -16.47 -11.78
C PRO A 178 -11.24 -17.51 -12.79
N SER A 179 -10.38 -18.05 -13.67
CA SER A 179 -10.76 -19.03 -14.70
C SER A 179 -11.28 -20.36 -14.14
N ASN A 180 -11.29 -20.56 -12.82
CA ASN A 180 -11.86 -21.75 -12.19
C ASN A 180 -13.36 -21.90 -12.52
N THR A 181 -13.71 -23.06 -13.09
CA THR A 181 -15.06 -23.35 -13.56
C THR A 181 -16.09 -23.45 -12.43
N TYR A 182 -15.69 -23.92 -11.24
CA TYR A 182 -16.57 -23.99 -10.07
C TYR A 182 -16.85 -22.60 -9.50
N LEU A 183 -15.84 -21.73 -9.43
CA LEU A 183 -16.03 -20.34 -9.00
C LEU A 183 -17.03 -19.62 -9.91
N ARG A 184 -16.90 -19.82 -11.23
CA ARG A 184 -17.84 -19.27 -12.20
C ARG A 184 -19.26 -19.78 -11.98
N ARG A 185 -19.44 -21.10 -11.84
CA ARG A 185 -20.75 -21.71 -11.55
C ARG A 185 -21.36 -21.20 -10.25
N MET A 186 -20.55 -21.01 -9.20
CA MET A 186 -21.01 -20.45 -7.93
C MET A 186 -21.53 -19.03 -8.12
N LEU A 187 -20.83 -18.17 -8.87
CA LEU A 187 -21.31 -16.81 -9.16
C LEU A 187 -22.52 -16.81 -10.09
N ASP A 188 -22.56 -17.68 -11.10
CA ASP A 188 -23.71 -17.84 -12.00
C ASP A 188 -24.98 -18.27 -11.24
N LEU A 189 -24.86 -19.08 -10.17
CA LEU A 189 -25.99 -19.48 -9.32
C LEU A 189 -26.61 -18.32 -8.53
N HIS A 190 -25.80 -17.32 -8.16
CA HIS A 190 -26.26 -16.20 -7.32
C HIS A 190 -26.62 -14.97 -8.15
N ASP A 191 -25.80 -14.63 -9.16
CA ASP A 191 -26.02 -13.49 -10.06
C ASP A 191 -25.30 -13.73 -11.41
N ALA A 192 -26.01 -14.32 -12.36
CA ALA A 192 -25.51 -14.59 -13.71
C ALA A 192 -25.20 -13.32 -14.53
N SER A 193 -25.81 -12.18 -14.18
CA SER A 193 -25.51 -10.90 -14.82
C SER A 193 -24.16 -10.37 -14.35
N LEU A 194 -23.89 -10.42 -13.05
CA LEU A 194 -22.58 -10.06 -12.48
C LEU A 194 -21.49 -11.03 -12.92
N ALA A 195 -21.81 -12.33 -13.00
CA ALA A 195 -20.88 -13.34 -13.44
C ALA A 195 -20.36 -13.06 -14.85
N LYS A 196 -21.17 -12.55 -15.79
CA LYS A 196 -20.69 -12.17 -17.14
C LYS A 196 -19.62 -11.06 -17.13
N GLU A 197 -19.61 -10.24 -16.09
CA GLU A 197 -18.76 -9.06 -15.99
C GLU A 197 -17.43 -9.29 -15.25
N VAL A 198 -17.28 -10.43 -14.57
CA VAL A 198 -16.04 -10.78 -13.88
C VAL A 198 -14.91 -11.03 -14.90
N PRO A 199 -13.67 -10.57 -14.65
CA PRO A 199 -12.55 -10.81 -15.56
C PRO A 199 -12.07 -12.26 -15.45
N TRP A 200 -12.73 -13.17 -16.18
CA TRP A 200 -12.47 -14.61 -16.07
C TRP A 200 -11.14 -15.06 -16.67
N SER A 201 -10.58 -14.32 -17.61
CA SER A 201 -9.32 -14.70 -18.27
C SER A 201 -8.13 -13.98 -17.66
N ARG A 202 -6.94 -14.61 -17.74
CA ARG A 202 -5.66 -13.97 -17.38
C ARG A 202 -5.50 -12.59 -18.01
N GLN A 203 -5.90 -12.45 -19.28
CA GLN A 203 -5.78 -11.19 -20.01
C GLN A 203 -6.73 -10.13 -19.46
N SER A 204 -7.99 -10.51 -19.20
CA SER A 204 -9.00 -9.63 -18.61
C SER A 204 -8.60 -9.17 -17.21
N VAL A 205 -8.02 -10.06 -16.38
CA VAL A 205 -7.50 -9.71 -15.05
C VAL A 205 -6.39 -8.67 -15.17
N ARG A 206 -5.40 -8.93 -16.04
CA ARG A 206 -4.28 -8.02 -16.26
C ARG A 206 -4.74 -6.63 -16.67
N ASP A 207 -5.67 -6.55 -17.62
CA ASP A 207 -6.15 -5.28 -18.15
C ASP A 207 -7.01 -4.54 -17.12
N THR A 208 -7.81 -5.28 -16.33
CA THR A 208 -8.60 -4.72 -15.22
C THR A 208 -7.69 -4.18 -14.12
N MET A 209 -6.65 -4.93 -13.74
CA MET A 209 -5.65 -4.52 -12.75
C MET A 209 -4.93 -3.25 -13.18
N ARG A 210 -4.52 -3.15 -14.46
CA ARG A 210 -3.87 -1.95 -15.00
C ARG A 210 -4.80 -0.73 -14.92
N LYS A 211 -6.07 -0.87 -15.33
CA LYS A 211 -7.05 0.22 -15.24
C LYS A 211 -7.27 0.67 -13.80
N LEU A 212 -7.40 -0.28 -12.88
CA LEU A 212 -7.55 0.02 -11.45
C LEU A 212 -6.31 0.72 -10.90
N PHE A 213 -5.12 0.28 -11.29
CA PHE A 213 -3.87 0.93 -10.92
C PHE A 213 -3.86 2.40 -11.34
N GLU A 214 -4.17 2.72 -12.59
CA GLU A 214 -4.20 4.12 -13.06
C GLU A 214 -5.23 4.97 -12.30
N VAL A 215 -6.43 4.43 -12.03
CA VAL A 215 -7.45 5.12 -11.24
C VAL A 215 -6.96 5.40 -9.81
N LYS A 216 -6.38 4.40 -9.14
CA LYS A 216 -5.86 4.55 -7.77
C LYS A 216 -4.62 5.44 -7.72
N LYS A 217 -3.76 5.41 -8.75
CA LYS A 217 -2.62 6.31 -8.92
C LYS A 217 -3.09 7.77 -9.03
N GLY A 218 -4.13 8.03 -9.82
CA GLY A 218 -4.76 9.35 -9.91
C GLY A 218 -5.30 9.83 -8.56
N ALA A 219 -5.94 8.93 -7.80
CA ALA A 219 -6.42 9.26 -6.45
C ALA A 219 -5.27 9.61 -5.48
N ILE A 220 -4.16 8.86 -5.51
CA ILE A 220 -2.96 9.17 -4.71
C ILE A 220 -2.36 10.51 -5.15
N SER A 221 -2.29 10.80 -6.44
CA SER A 221 -1.77 12.07 -6.96
C SER A 221 -2.57 13.26 -6.41
N CYS A 222 -3.91 13.17 -6.43
CA CYS A 222 -4.78 14.19 -5.82
C CYS A 222 -4.58 14.31 -4.30
N GLN A 223 -4.28 13.21 -3.59
CA GLN A 223 -3.97 13.27 -2.15
C GLN A 223 -2.64 13.98 -1.89
N LEU A 224 -1.61 13.72 -2.70
CA LEU A 224 -0.30 14.36 -2.58
C LEU A 224 -0.35 15.85 -2.92
N GLU A 225 -1.14 16.24 -3.92
CA GLU A 225 -1.41 17.64 -4.25
C GLU A 225 -2.03 18.40 -3.07
N LYS A 226 -2.85 17.73 -2.26
CA LYS A 226 -3.48 18.29 -1.06
C LYS A 226 -2.65 18.14 0.22
N ALA A 227 -1.41 17.65 0.11
CA ALA A 227 -0.51 17.61 1.27
C ALA A 227 -0.32 19.01 1.86
N VAL A 228 -0.33 19.12 3.18
CA VAL A 228 -0.12 20.40 3.89
C VAL A 228 1.38 20.71 4.04
N THR A 229 2.21 19.67 4.12
CA THR A 229 3.66 19.79 4.26
C THR A 229 4.38 19.56 2.93
N LYS A 230 5.67 19.88 2.88
CA LYS A 230 6.57 19.21 1.94
C LYS A 230 6.48 17.68 2.12
N ILE A 231 6.64 16.95 1.03
CA ILE A 231 6.53 15.50 0.97
C ILE A 231 7.92 14.91 1.24
N SER A 232 8.11 14.37 2.44
CA SER A 232 9.28 13.54 2.71
C SER A 232 9.13 12.20 2.01
N PHE A 233 10.23 11.51 1.74
CA PHE A 233 10.19 10.22 1.07
C PHE A 233 11.16 9.24 1.72
N SER A 234 10.89 7.95 1.55
CA SER A 234 11.86 6.91 1.88
C SER A 234 11.99 5.97 0.72
N PHE A 235 13.21 5.52 0.44
CA PHE A 235 13.42 4.51 -0.59
C PHE A 235 14.38 3.43 -0.13
N ASP A 236 14.19 2.26 -0.72
CA ASP A 236 15.05 1.10 -0.55
C ASP A 236 15.30 0.47 -1.93
N MET A 237 16.52 -0.01 -2.14
CA MET A 237 16.92 -0.68 -3.37
C MET A 237 17.62 -1.99 -3.05
N TRP A 238 17.09 -3.07 -3.58
CA TRP A 238 17.63 -4.41 -3.36
C TRP A 238 17.68 -5.21 -4.66
N THR A 239 18.56 -6.19 -4.68
CA THR A 239 18.60 -7.19 -5.75
C THR A 239 17.84 -8.43 -5.30
N SER A 240 16.77 -8.79 -6.02
CA SER A 240 16.01 -10.01 -5.77
C SER A 240 16.82 -11.28 -6.08
N PRO A 241 16.45 -12.44 -5.52
CA PRO A 241 17.10 -13.73 -5.83
C PRO A 241 17.11 -14.08 -7.32
N ASN A 242 16.11 -13.59 -8.07
CA ASN A 242 16.02 -13.75 -9.52
C ASN A 242 16.89 -12.75 -10.29
N ARG A 243 17.82 -12.07 -9.61
CA ARG A 243 18.79 -11.10 -10.15
C ARG A 243 18.15 -9.85 -10.77
N TYR A 244 16.97 -9.49 -10.32
CA TYR A 244 16.33 -8.22 -10.69
C TYR A 244 16.52 -7.20 -9.57
N ALA A 245 16.99 -6.02 -9.93
CA ALA A 245 17.08 -4.88 -9.03
C ALA A 245 15.74 -4.15 -8.95
N PHE A 246 15.25 -3.94 -7.73
CA PHE A 246 14.01 -3.22 -7.47
C PHE A 246 14.28 -2.02 -6.58
N LEU A 247 13.56 -0.93 -6.84
CA LEU A 247 13.51 0.28 -6.02
C LEU A 247 12.08 0.47 -5.54
N GLY A 248 11.91 0.45 -4.22
CA GLY A 248 10.67 0.83 -3.54
C GLY A 248 10.76 2.29 -3.12
N LEU A 249 9.74 3.10 -3.43
CA LEU A 249 9.67 4.52 -3.06
C LEU A 249 8.35 4.81 -2.34
N HIS A 250 8.45 5.34 -1.12
CA HIS A 250 7.33 5.79 -0.31
C HIS A 250 7.35 7.31 -0.15
N ALA A 251 6.18 7.93 -0.18
CA ALA A 251 5.95 9.31 0.20
C ALA A 251 5.31 9.39 1.59
N HIS A 252 5.72 10.38 2.37
CA HIS A 252 5.27 10.66 3.74
C HIS A 252 4.93 12.15 3.88
N TYR A 253 3.71 12.46 4.34
CA TYR A 253 3.20 13.83 4.40
C TYR A 253 2.06 13.97 5.42
N LEU A 254 1.72 15.21 5.79
CA LEU A 254 0.47 15.50 6.52
C LEU A 254 -0.65 15.83 5.53
N ASP A 255 -1.81 15.21 5.71
CA ASP A 255 -3.02 15.58 4.96
C ASP A 255 -3.72 16.82 5.54
N ALA A 256 -4.81 17.25 4.90
CA ALA A 256 -5.60 18.41 5.31
C ALA A 256 -6.23 18.28 6.72
N SER A 257 -6.32 17.06 7.25
CA SER A 257 -6.77 16.77 8.62
C SER A 257 -5.59 16.71 9.61
N TYR A 258 -4.40 17.12 9.17
CA TYR A 258 -3.13 17.04 9.92
C TYR A 258 -2.79 15.61 10.37
N GLN A 259 -3.26 14.60 9.62
CA GLN A 259 -2.91 13.21 9.89
C GLN A 259 -1.72 12.78 9.04
N VAL A 260 -0.83 12.00 9.64
CA VAL A 260 0.33 11.43 8.95
C VAL A 260 -0.15 10.40 7.94
N GLN A 261 0.25 10.59 6.68
CA GLN A 261 0.00 9.67 5.59
C GLN A 261 1.32 9.12 5.06
N SER A 262 1.35 7.82 4.81
CA SER A 262 2.39 7.16 4.02
C SER A 262 1.76 6.45 2.83
N ARG A 263 2.37 6.60 1.65
CA ARG A 263 1.90 5.99 0.39
C ARG A 263 3.09 5.41 -0.37
N LEU A 264 3.02 4.14 -0.72
CA LEU A 264 3.92 3.54 -1.70
C LEU A 264 3.62 4.17 -3.06
N LEU A 265 4.58 4.91 -3.62
CA LEU A 265 4.48 5.51 -4.95
C LEU A 265 4.87 4.51 -6.03
N ALA A 266 5.94 3.75 -5.79
CA ALA A 266 6.46 2.85 -6.80
C ALA A 266 7.20 1.66 -6.21
N LEU A 267 7.07 0.53 -6.88
CA LEU A 267 7.99 -0.60 -6.81
C LEU A 267 8.49 -0.85 -8.24
N ARG A 268 9.63 -0.25 -8.59
CA ARG A 268 10.15 -0.21 -9.96
C ARG A 268 11.32 -1.17 -10.10
N ARG A 269 11.36 -1.88 -11.22
CA ARG A 269 12.60 -2.53 -11.64
C ARG A 269 13.56 -1.47 -12.16
N VAL A 270 14.77 -1.42 -11.60
CA VAL A 270 15.85 -0.54 -12.04
C VAL A 270 16.69 -1.27 -13.08
N TRP A 271 17.06 -0.57 -14.15
CA TRP A 271 17.86 -1.10 -15.25
C TRP A 271 19.22 -0.44 -15.28
N GLY A 272 20.26 -1.16 -15.73
CA GLY A 272 21.61 -0.63 -15.82
C GLY A 272 22.38 -0.65 -14.50
N ALA A 273 23.37 0.22 -14.37
CA ALA A 273 24.25 0.26 -13.21
C ALA A 273 23.49 0.66 -11.93
N HIS A 274 23.86 0.09 -10.79
CA HIS A 274 23.29 0.46 -9.48
C HIS A 274 23.93 1.74 -8.91
N SER A 275 24.31 2.69 -9.77
CA SER A 275 24.90 3.95 -9.34
C SER A 275 23.85 4.85 -8.68
N GLY A 276 24.31 5.75 -7.81
CA GLY A 276 23.43 6.74 -7.20
C GLY A 276 22.70 7.60 -8.23
N ASP A 277 23.35 7.97 -9.34
CA ASP A 277 22.75 8.78 -10.40
C ASP A 277 21.58 8.09 -11.13
N ASN A 278 21.69 6.77 -11.35
CA ASN A 278 20.62 6.00 -11.98
C ASN A 278 19.41 5.86 -11.03
N GLN A 279 19.68 5.69 -9.74
CA GLN A 279 18.65 5.70 -8.70
C GLN A 279 17.96 7.07 -8.64
N ALA A 280 18.72 8.15 -8.65
CA ALA A 280 18.21 9.52 -8.63
C ALA A 280 17.31 9.81 -9.82
N THR A 281 17.72 9.41 -11.03
CA THR A 281 16.92 9.55 -12.26
C THR A 281 15.60 8.80 -12.14
N THR A 282 15.64 7.55 -11.65
CA THR A 282 14.42 6.74 -11.43
C THR A 282 13.47 7.42 -10.44
N ILE A 283 13.98 7.94 -9.32
CA ILE A 283 13.18 8.64 -8.31
C ILE A 283 12.60 9.96 -8.87
N TYR A 284 13.41 10.72 -9.61
CA TYR A 284 13.01 11.98 -10.24
C TYR A 284 11.88 11.78 -11.26
N ASP A 285 11.92 10.70 -12.03
CA ASP A 285 10.85 10.31 -12.95
C ASP A 285 9.57 9.95 -12.20
N ILE A 286 9.66 9.15 -11.13
CA ILE A 286 8.50 8.82 -10.30
C ILE A 286 7.87 10.11 -9.72
N PHE A 287 8.65 11.05 -9.19
CA PHE A 287 8.12 12.32 -8.71
C PHE A 287 7.44 13.13 -9.81
N GLY A 288 7.94 13.06 -11.04
CA GLY A 288 7.31 13.69 -12.21
C GLY A 288 5.95 13.06 -12.55
N GLU A 289 5.85 11.74 -12.50
CA GLU A 289 4.59 11.02 -12.77
C GLU A 289 3.47 11.35 -11.78
N TYR A 290 3.82 11.75 -10.55
CA TYR A 290 2.87 12.20 -9.53
C TYR A 290 2.71 13.72 -9.47
N GLY A 291 3.50 14.49 -10.25
CA GLY A 291 3.43 15.96 -10.28
C GLY A 291 3.86 16.64 -8.98
N ILE A 292 4.86 16.09 -8.28
CA ILE A 292 5.26 16.55 -6.93
C ILE A 292 6.71 17.04 -6.81
N ARG A 293 7.42 17.25 -7.94
CA ARG A 293 8.85 17.58 -7.96
C ARG A 293 9.21 18.84 -7.15
N ASP A 294 8.32 19.83 -7.16
CA ASP A 294 8.45 21.11 -6.46
C ASP A 294 8.12 21.04 -4.96
N ARG A 295 7.64 19.89 -4.47
CA ARG A 295 7.12 19.72 -3.11
C ARG A 295 7.95 18.78 -2.24
N ILE A 296 9.09 18.30 -2.74
CA ILE A 296 9.91 17.30 -2.06
C ILE A 296 10.60 17.91 -0.83
N GLY A 297 10.51 17.19 0.28
CA GLY A 297 11.23 17.44 1.54
C GLY A 297 12.33 16.39 1.74
N ALA A 298 12.65 16.08 3.00
CA ALA A 298 13.75 15.17 3.34
C ALA A 298 13.56 13.72 2.84
N GLY A 299 14.68 13.08 2.49
CA GLY A 299 14.77 11.69 2.02
C GLY A 299 15.36 10.77 3.09
N VAL A 300 14.72 9.61 3.30
CA VAL A 300 15.15 8.57 4.24
C VAL A 300 15.65 7.35 3.47
N CYS A 301 16.88 6.93 3.74
CA CYS A 301 17.49 5.76 3.09
C CYS A 301 18.47 5.08 4.05
N ASP A 302 18.93 3.87 3.71
CA ASP A 302 19.95 3.18 4.51
C ASP A 302 21.33 3.86 4.38
N ASN A 303 22.31 3.35 5.13
CA ASN A 303 23.62 4.00 5.26
C ASN A 303 24.61 3.65 4.14
N VAL A 304 24.15 3.08 3.04
CA VAL A 304 25.02 2.77 1.91
C VAL A 304 25.49 4.06 1.23
N SER A 305 26.78 4.15 0.91
CA SER A 305 27.42 5.35 0.33
C SER A 305 26.84 5.75 -1.01
N SER A 306 26.34 4.81 -1.81
CA SER A 306 25.65 5.11 -3.08
C SER A 306 24.43 6.01 -2.89
N ASN A 307 23.80 5.98 -1.72
CA ASN A 307 22.63 6.82 -1.42
C ASN A 307 23.02 8.28 -1.21
N ASP A 308 24.24 8.57 -0.78
CA ASP A 308 24.76 9.94 -0.71
C ASP A 308 24.85 10.54 -2.11
N THR A 309 25.43 9.79 -3.06
CA THR A 309 25.47 10.20 -4.47
C THR A 309 24.07 10.32 -5.06
N CYS A 310 23.16 9.39 -4.73
CA CYS A 310 21.77 9.42 -5.18
C CYS A 310 21.05 10.70 -4.73
N LEU A 311 21.06 11.02 -3.44
CA LEU A 311 20.39 12.20 -2.93
C LEU A 311 21.02 13.49 -3.45
N ALA A 312 22.35 13.55 -3.55
CA ALA A 312 23.03 14.70 -4.12
C ALA A 312 22.63 14.93 -5.59
N SER A 313 22.61 13.87 -6.40
CA SER A 313 22.18 13.93 -7.80
C SER A 313 20.69 14.31 -7.93
N LEU A 314 19.83 13.72 -7.08
CA LEU A 314 18.39 13.98 -7.06
C LEU A 314 18.06 15.43 -6.68
N TYR A 315 18.61 15.95 -5.58
CA TYR A 315 18.31 17.30 -5.13
C TYR A 315 18.87 18.36 -6.09
N ARG A 316 20.01 18.13 -6.73
CA ARG A 316 20.51 19.03 -7.79
C ARG A 316 19.57 19.08 -8.99
N GLN A 317 18.91 17.97 -9.34
CA GLN A 317 17.90 17.95 -10.39
C GLN A 317 16.60 18.64 -9.96
N LEU A 318 16.20 18.51 -8.69
CA LEU A 318 14.98 19.14 -8.16
C LEU A 318 15.14 20.64 -7.94
N SER A 319 16.31 21.08 -7.46
CA SER A 319 16.63 22.48 -7.18
C SER A 319 18.13 22.73 -7.38
N PRO A 320 18.55 23.22 -8.56
CA PRO A 320 19.96 23.50 -8.85
C PRO A 320 20.60 24.56 -7.94
N ALA A 321 19.78 25.39 -7.28
CA ALA A 321 20.22 26.45 -6.38
C ALA A 321 20.44 25.97 -4.93
N LEU A 322 20.10 24.71 -4.61
CA LEU A 322 20.21 24.19 -3.25
C LEU A 322 21.69 24.03 -2.85
N ALA A 323 22.09 24.56 -1.70
CA ALA A 323 23.47 24.43 -1.23
C ALA A 323 23.80 22.98 -0.87
N GLU A 324 25.07 22.60 -1.01
CA GLU A 324 25.54 21.25 -0.64
C GLU A 324 25.27 20.91 0.83
N GLU A 325 25.25 21.90 1.71
CA GLU A 325 24.88 21.71 3.11
C GLU A 325 23.40 21.35 3.27
N ASP A 326 22.50 22.03 2.57
CA ASP A 326 21.07 21.72 2.60
C ASP A 326 20.78 20.35 2.00
N ILE A 327 21.50 19.93 0.96
CA ILE A 327 21.43 18.57 0.41
C ILE A 327 21.75 17.53 1.50
N ARG A 328 22.83 17.75 2.26
CA ARG A 328 23.20 16.86 3.37
C ARG A 328 22.16 16.86 4.48
N ASN A 329 21.62 18.04 4.82
CA ASN A 329 20.63 18.20 5.88
C ASN A 329 19.26 17.60 5.50
N ASN A 330 18.97 17.49 4.20
CA ASN A 330 17.77 16.81 3.69
C ASN A 330 17.91 15.28 3.63
N ARG A 331 19.03 14.70 4.09
CA ARG A 331 19.21 13.25 4.25
C ARG A 331 18.98 12.82 5.69
N THR A 332 18.02 11.92 5.86
CA THR A 332 17.81 11.19 7.11
C THR A 332 18.27 9.74 6.96
N ARG A 333 19.01 9.23 7.94
CA ARG A 333 19.49 7.83 7.94
C ARG A 333 18.43 6.89 8.48
N CYS A 334 18.35 5.68 7.94
CA CYS A 334 17.44 4.67 8.47
C CYS A 334 17.87 4.23 9.88
N PHE A 335 17.07 4.54 10.89
CA PHE A 335 17.35 4.17 12.28
C PHE A 335 17.43 2.66 12.50
N GLY A 336 16.53 1.88 11.90
CA GLY A 336 16.59 0.41 11.98
C GLY A 336 17.90 -0.15 11.39
N HIS A 337 18.40 0.44 10.30
CA HIS A 337 19.69 0.06 9.73
C HIS A 337 20.85 0.39 10.68
N ILE A 338 20.81 1.54 11.35
CA ILE A 338 21.81 1.92 12.38
C ILE A 338 21.83 0.89 13.52
N VAL A 339 20.67 0.53 14.05
CA VAL A 339 20.55 -0.47 15.12
C VAL A 339 21.09 -1.83 14.65
N ASN A 340 20.79 -2.21 13.41
CA ASN A 340 21.33 -3.45 12.83
C ASN A 340 22.86 -3.42 12.68
N LEU A 341 23.44 -2.30 12.24
CA LEU A 341 24.91 -2.14 12.17
C LEU A 341 25.54 -2.28 13.55
N ALA A 342 24.93 -1.69 14.58
CA ALA A 342 25.40 -1.83 15.96
C ALA A 342 25.35 -3.29 16.44
N ALA A 343 24.24 -3.99 16.17
CA ALA A 343 24.10 -5.42 16.49
C ALA A 343 25.13 -6.29 15.75
N ARG A 344 25.41 -6.02 14.47
CA ARG A 344 26.40 -6.73 13.67
C ARG A 344 27.82 -6.48 14.17
N ALA A 345 28.16 -5.24 14.51
CA ALA A 345 29.46 -4.91 15.10
C ALA A 345 29.66 -5.62 16.45
N PHE A 346 28.62 -5.68 17.28
CA PHE A 346 28.67 -6.45 18.53
C PHE A 346 28.90 -7.95 18.32
N LEU A 347 28.23 -8.54 17.33
CA LEU A 347 28.32 -9.97 17.07
C LEU A 347 29.63 -10.36 16.39
N TRP A 348 30.08 -9.59 15.40
CA TRP A 348 31.13 -9.99 14.45
C TRP A 348 32.43 -9.20 14.57
N GLY A 349 32.45 -8.10 15.33
CA GLY A 349 33.62 -7.24 15.53
C GLY A 349 33.72 -6.09 14.52
N GLU A 350 34.95 -5.61 14.29
CA GLU A 350 35.21 -4.37 13.52
C GLU A 350 34.92 -4.48 12.00
N ASP A 351 35.00 -5.68 11.42
CA ASP A 351 34.70 -5.90 9.98
C ASP A 351 33.66 -7.03 9.75
N PRO A 352 32.38 -6.77 10.07
CA PRO A 352 31.28 -7.71 9.86
C PRO A 352 31.10 -8.12 8.39
N ASP A 353 31.27 -7.16 7.47
CA ASP A 353 31.00 -7.38 6.04
C ASP A 353 32.04 -8.32 5.41
N SER A 354 33.31 -8.22 5.80
CA SER A 354 34.35 -9.12 5.29
C SER A 354 34.12 -10.56 5.72
N PHE A 355 33.79 -10.75 7.00
CA PHE A 355 33.44 -12.08 7.52
C PHE A 355 32.26 -12.71 6.77
N GLU A 356 31.16 -11.97 6.61
CA GLU A 356 29.96 -12.48 5.95
C GLU A 356 30.23 -12.79 4.46
N ARG A 357 31.02 -11.97 3.76
CA ARG A 357 31.48 -12.28 2.39
C ARG A 357 32.32 -13.54 2.31
N GLU A 358 33.27 -13.73 3.24
CA GLU A 358 34.11 -14.93 3.29
C GLU A 358 33.24 -16.18 3.55
N ALA A 359 32.36 -16.13 4.54
CA ALA A 359 31.43 -17.21 4.85
C ALA A 359 30.51 -17.54 3.66
N PHE A 360 29.95 -16.53 2.99
CA PHE A 360 29.13 -16.72 1.79
C PHE A 360 29.93 -17.37 0.64
N THR A 361 31.16 -16.94 0.44
CA THR A 361 32.04 -17.46 -0.61
C THR A 361 32.37 -18.93 -0.37
N GLU A 362 32.77 -19.29 0.85
CA GLU A 362 33.05 -20.69 1.21
C GLU A 362 31.81 -21.58 1.10
N ALA A 363 30.62 -21.06 1.47
CA ALA A 363 29.35 -21.76 1.30
C ALA A 363 29.04 -22.03 -0.19
N ALA A 364 29.28 -21.05 -1.06
CA ALA A 364 29.02 -21.15 -2.50
C ALA A 364 29.93 -22.19 -3.18
N PHE A 365 31.16 -22.36 -2.71
CA PHE A 365 32.10 -23.38 -3.21
C PHE A 365 31.87 -24.78 -2.62
N GLN A 366 30.84 -24.97 -1.79
CA GLN A 366 30.52 -26.24 -1.12
C GLN A 366 31.69 -26.81 -0.30
N VAL A 367 32.62 -25.96 0.17
CA VAL A 367 33.71 -26.40 1.04
C VAL A 367 33.22 -26.41 2.48
N GLU A 368 32.35 -27.38 2.77
CA GLU A 368 31.58 -27.45 4.02
C GLU A 368 32.47 -27.29 5.26
N GLU A 369 33.63 -27.96 5.31
CA GLU A 369 34.53 -27.89 6.47
C GLU A 369 35.25 -26.53 6.63
N ARG A 370 35.51 -25.78 5.55
CA ARG A 370 36.11 -24.43 5.68
C ARG A 370 35.09 -23.43 6.20
N GLU A 371 33.87 -23.48 5.67
CA GLU A 371 32.76 -22.65 6.15
C GLU A 371 32.48 -22.92 7.65
N LEU A 372 32.36 -24.19 8.04
CA LEU A 372 32.12 -24.57 9.44
C LEU A 372 33.22 -24.03 10.37
N ARG A 373 34.50 -24.09 9.95
CA ARG A 373 35.63 -23.55 10.72
C ARG A 373 35.58 -22.03 10.85
N LEU A 374 35.17 -21.30 9.81
CA LEU A 374 34.98 -19.85 9.89
C LEU A 374 33.93 -19.48 10.93
N TRP A 375 32.80 -20.19 10.95
CA TRP A 375 31.78 -19.98 11.98
C TRP A 375 32.28 -20.37 13.37
N ARG A 376 33.00 -21.48 13.55
CA ARG A 376 33.56 -21.86 14.87
C ARG A 376 34.45 -20.77 15.48
N LYS A 377 35.18 -20.01 14.65
CA LYS A 377 36.00 -18.86 15.11
C LYS A 377 35.17 -17.73 15.74
N ARG A 378 33.86 -17.69 15.49
CA ARG A 378 32.91 -16.73 16.09
C ARG A 378 32.30 -17.22 17.42
N GLY A 379 32.91 -18.24 18.03
CA GLY A 379 32.54 -18.72 19.36
C GLY A 379 31.17 -19.39 19.40
N ALA A 380 30.46 -19.22 20.52
CA ALA A 380 29.19 -19.90 20.79
C ALA A 380 28.11 -19.62 19.73
N VAL A 381 28.04 -18.38 19.23
CA VAL A 381 27.07 -17.99 18.18
C VAL A 381 27.34 -18.74 16.87
N GLY A 382 28.61 -18.89 16.51
CA GLY A 382 28.99 -19.61 15.30
C GLY A 382 28.85 -21.12 15.39
N LYS A 383 29.14 -21.72 16.56
CA LYS A 383 28.79 -23.14 16.83
C LYS A 383 27.28 -23.37 16.69
N LEU A 384 26.47 -22.47 17.26
CA LEU A 384 25.01 -22.54 17.13
C LEU A 384 24.56 -22.42 15.67
N HIS A 385 25.17 -21.53 14.88
CA HIS A 385 24.91 -21.44 13.43
C HIS A 385 25.11 -22.80 12.75
N ASN A 386 26.23 -23.46 13.03
CA ASN A 386 26.56 -24.76 12.46
C ASN A 386 25.56 -25.85 12.86
N ILE A 387 25.14 -25.89 14.13
CA ILE A 387 24.09 -26.82 14.62
C ILE A 387 22.79 -26.61 13.85
N VAL A 388 22.32 -25.36 13.76
CA VAL A 388 21.05 -25.04 13.11
C VAL A 388 21.10 -25.39 11.63
N ARG A 389 22.22 -25.08 10.96
CA ARG A 389 22.45 -25.46 9.57
C ARG A 389 22.44 -26.98 9.39
N PHE A 390 23.14 -27.71 10.24
CA PHE A 390 23.17 -29.17 10.23
C PHE A 390 21.74 -29.73 10.32
N VAL A 391 20.96 -29.36 11.33
CA VAL A 391 19.58 -29.85 11.47
C VAL A 391 18.73 -29.52 10.23
N ARG A 392 18.80 -28.27 9.74
CA ARG A 392 17.92 -27.79 8.66
C ARG A 392 18.28 -28.33 7.28
N ALA A 393 19.53 -28.76 7.07
CA ALA A 393 20.01 -29.26 5.79
C ALA A 393 19.42 -30.63 5.38
N SER A 394 18.73 -31.36 6.25
CA SER A 394 18.01 -32.61 5.89
C SER A 394 16.58 -32.61 6.42
N PRO A 395 15.56 -32.89 5.57
CA PRO A 395 14.19 -33.13 6.03
C PRO A 395 14.10 -34.20 7.12
N GLN A 396 14.85 -35.30 6.96
CA GLN A 396 14.88 -36.42 7.90
C GLN A 396 15.41 -35.99 9.27
N ARG A 397 16.46 -35.15 9.33
CA ARG A 397 16.97 -34.61 10.60
C ARG A 397 15.96 -33.68 11.27
N ARG A 398 15.23 -32.86 10.51
CA ARG A 398 14.17 -31.99 11.05
C ARG A 398 13.02 -32.82 11.64
N GLU A 399 12.60 -33.86 10.94
CA GLU A 399 11.55 -34.78 11.39
C GLU A 399 11.98 -35.56 12.63
N LEU A 400 13.21 -36.09 12.63
CA LEU A 400 13.78 -36.80 13.77
C LEU A 400 13.86 -35.93 15.03
N MET A 401 14.31 -34.69 14.90
CA MET A 401 14.34 -33.76 16.03
C MET A 401 12.93 -33.50 16.58
N LYS A 402 11.92 -33.39 15.71
CA LYS A 402 10.51 -33.23 16.12
C LYS A 402 9.98 -34.50 16.80
N SER A 403 10.24 -35.68 16.25
CA SER A 403 9.76 -36.94 16.84
C SER A 403 10.37 -37.21 18.22
N LEU A 404 11.67 -36.93 18.39
CA LEU A 404 12.35 -37.07 19.67
C LEU A 404 11.84 -36.09 20.74
N ALA A 405 11.35 -34.92 20.33
CA ALA A 405 10.72 -33.95 21.23
C ALA A 405 9.30 -34.36 21.63
N CYS A 406 8.56 -35.05 20.76
CA CYS A 406 7.23 -35.57 21.07
C CYS A 406 7.26 -36.82 21.97
N SER A 407 8.27 -37.68 21.82
CA SER A 407 8.38 -38.93 22.59
C SER A 407 8.79 -38.75 24.05
N GLN A 408 9.09 -37.52 24.49
CA GLN A 408 9.48 -37.19 25.87
C GLN A 408 8.30 -36.86 26.80
N ARG A 409 7.06 -36.81 26.29
CA ARG A 409 5.87 -36.65 27.14
C ARG A 409 5.14 -37.98 27.28
N ASP A 410 4.90 -38.38 28.52
CA ASP A 410 4.01 -39.49 28.86
C ASP A 410 2.58 -39.19 28.37
N GLU A 411 1.83 -40.22 27.97
CA GLU A 411 0.45 -40.09 27.46
C GLU A 411 -0.55 -39.50 28.46
N ASP A 412 -0.16 -39.35 29.74
CA ASP A 412 -1.01 -38.92 30.85
C ASP A 412 -0.91 -37.42 31.21
N ASP A 413 -0.12 -36.61 30.49
CA ASP A 413 0.00 -35.17 30.78
C ASP A 413 -1.17 -34.39 30.15
N TYR A 414 -2.16 -34.07 30.99
CA TYR A 414 -3.35 -33.31 30.64
C TYR A 414 -3.01 -32.00 29.89
N HIS A 415 -3.79 -31.72 28.84
CA HIS A 415 -3.68 -30.64 27.84
C HIS A 415 -3.65 -29.17 28.33
N LEU A 416 -3.02 -28.84 29.46
CA LEU A 416 -3.14 -27.50 30.06
C LEU A 416 -2.14 -26.45 29.56
N PHE A 417 -1.13 -26.80 28.75
CA PHE A 417 -0.14 -25.83 28.26
C PHE A 417 -0.03 -25.85 26.72
N GLU A 418 -0.88 -25.07 26.05
CA GLU A 418 -0.80 -24.81 24.60
C GLU A 418 0.57 -24.23 24.19
N GLU A 419 1.22 -23.46 25.08
CA GLU A 419 2.52 -22.83 24.83
C GLU A 419 3.66 -23.85 24.69
N ASP A 420 3.65 -24.92 25.49
CA ASP A 420 4.70 -25.94 25.45
C ASP A 420 4.57 -26.85 24.22
N ARG A 421 3.33 -27.10 23.76
CA ARG A 421 3.08 -27.81 22.49
C ARG A 421 3.53 -26.96 21.31
N ALA A 422 3.22 -25.65 21.34
CA ALA A 422 3.71 -24.71 20.34
C ALA A 422 5.25 -24.69 20.28
N ALA A 423 5.94 -24.72 21.42
CA ALA A 423 7.41 -24.76 21.46
C ALA A 423 8.03 -26.01 20.79
N ILE A 424 7.36 -27.17 20.84
CA ILE A 424 7.78 -28.40 20.15
C ILE A 424 7.67 -28.25 18.63
N ASP A 425 6.53 -27.75 18.15
CA ASP A 425 6.23 -27.59 16.72
C ASP A 425 7.10 -26.53 16.03
N LEU A 426 7.62 -25.59 16.82
CA LEU A 426 8.51 -24.53 16.36
C LEU A 426 9.85 -25.09 15.85
N GLU A 427 10.16 -24.90 14.55
CA GLU A 427 11.45 -25.27 13.98
C GLU A 427 12.61 -24.37 14.48
N LEU A 428 13.85 -24.88 14.41
CA LEU A 428 15.04 -24.05 14.57
C LEU A 428 15.11 -23.00 13.45
N MET A 429 15.49 -21.78 13.82
CA MET A 429 15.58 -20.64 12.89
C MET A 429 17.03 -20.40 12.49
N GLN A 430 17.35 -20.51 11.21
CA GLN A 430 18.66 -20.13 10.70
C GLN A 430 18.75 -18.61 10.58
N ASN A 431 19.85 -18.03 11.06
CA ASN A 431 20.12 -16.62 10.84
C ASN A 431 20.39 -16.35 9.35
N ASN A 432 20.13 -15.10 8.94
CA ASN A 432 20.20 -14.65 7.56
C ASN A 432 20.71 -13.20 7.56
N GLU A 433 21.76 -12.94 6.80
CA GLU A 433 22.37 -11.62 6.59
C GLU A 433 21.35 -10.54 6.19
N THR A 434 20.45 -10.89 5.26
CA THR A 434 19.47 -9.94 4.70
C THR A 434 18.30 -9.61 5.63
N ARG A 435 18.17 -10.30 6.76
CA ARG A 435 17.07 -10.08 7.73
C ARG A 435 17.64 -9.59 9.06
N TRP A 436 17.35 -8.33 9.40
CA TRP A 436 17.69 -7.76 10.70
C TRP A 436 17.17 -8.64 11.84
N ASN A 437 17.93 -8.69 12.94
CA ASN A 437 17.63 -9.49 14.14
C ASN A 437 17.60 -11.02 13.95
N SER A 438 17.97 -11.55 12.78
CA SER A 438 17.90 -13.00 12.52
C SER A 438 18.79 -13.83 13.46
N THR A 439 19.98 -13.32 13.83
CA THR A 439 20.86 -13.95 14.83
C THR A 439 20.24 -13.95 16.23
N PHE A 440 19.64 -12.83 16.66
CA PHE A 440 18.91 -12.77 17.93
C PHE A 440 17.78 -13.81 17.98
N MET A 441 16.99 -13.90 16.91
CA MET A 441 15.89 -14.85 16.79
C MET A 441 16.39 -16.31 16.83
N MET A 442 17.49 -16.61 16.13
CA MET A 442 18.14 -17.93 16.18
C MET A 442 18.54 -18.30 17.62
N ILE A 443 19.22 -17.39 18.33
CA ILE A 443 19.66 -17.62 19.72
C ILE A 443 18.45 -17.80 20.64
N GLN A 444 17.45 -16.92 20.55
CA GLN A 444 16.24 -17.00 21.37
C GLN A 444 15.49 -18.33 21.14
N ARG A 445 15.42 -18.80 19.88
CA ARG A 445 14.80 -20.09 19.56
C ARG A 445 15.62 -21.26 20.09
N ALA A 446 16.94 -21.20 19.98
CA ALA A 446 17.83 -22.25 20.47
C ALA A 446 17.76 -22.39 21.98
N ILE A 447 17.72 -21.28 22.73
CA ILE A 447 17.55 -21.29 24.19
C ILE A 447 16.23 -21.97 24.58
N ARG A 448 15.13 -21.65 23.90
CA ARG A 448 13.83 -22.30 24.14
C ARG A 448 13.80 -23.79 23.78
N LYS A 449 14.67 -24.23 22.85
CA LYS A 449 14.74 -25.61 22.38
C LYS A 449 15.97 -26.36 22.89
N ARG A 450 16.60 -25.89 23.97
CA ARG A 450 17.90 -26.38 24.43
C ARG A 450 17.87 -27.87 24.71
N GLU A 451 16.91 -28.34 25.51
CA GLU A 451 16.78 -29.75 25.87
C GLU A 451 16.57 -30.64 24.65
N GLN A 452 15.78 -30.18 23.67
CA GLN A 452 15.54 -30.92 22.44
C GLN A 452 16.78 -30.96 21.53
N ILE A 453 17.59 -29.89 21.51
CA ILE A 453 18.88 -29.88 20.80
C ILE A 453 19.84 -30.87 21.46
N ASP A 454 19.98 -30.82 22.78
CA ASP A 454 20.90 -31.68 23.54
C ASP A 454 20.52 -33.16 23.40
N HIS A 455 19.22 -33.47 23.48
CA HIS A 455 18.72 -34.83 23.27
C HIS A 455 18.93 -35.32 21.83
N PHE A 456 18.67 -34.46 20.84
CA PHE A 456 18.90 -34.79 19.43
C PHE A 456 20.38 -35.10 19.14
N ILE A 457 21.29 -34.27 19.65
CA ILE A 457 22.74 -34.48 19.49
C ILE A 457 23.16 -35.79 20.18
N THR A 458 22.71 -36.02 21.42
CA THR A 458 22.99 -37.25 22.17
C THR A 458 22.47 -38.50 21.45
N TYR A 459 21.28 -38.42 20.85
CA TYR A 459 20.72 -39.50 20.06
C TYR A 459 21.59 -39.81 18.83
N LEU A 460 22.03 -38.79 18.10
CA LEU A 460 22.91 -38.98 16.95
C LEU A 460 24.26 -39.58 17.34
N ASP A 461 24.86 -39.10 18.43
CA ASP A 461 26.15 -39.60 18.90
C ASP A 461 26.08 -41.09 19.33
N THR A 462 24.93 -41.54 19.82
CA THR A 462 24.71 -42.93 20.26
C THR A 462 24.23 -43.86 19.14
N LYS A 463 23.41 -43.38 18.20
CA LYS A 463 22.72 -44.23 17.20
C LYS A 463 23.27 -44.13 15.78
N ALA A 464 23.93 -43.05 15.40
CA ALA A 464 24.44 -42.89 14.05
C ALA A 464 25.70 -43.74 13.85
N ALA A 465 25.69 -44.64 12.85
CA ALA A 465 26.83 -45.51 12.54
C ALA A 465 27.93 -44.79 11.76
N GLU A 466 27.57 -43.83 10.90
CA GLU A 466 28.51 -43.12 10.04
C GLU A 466 28.90 -41.74 10.60
N PRO A 467 30.18 -41.34 10.53
CA PRO A 467 30.63 -40.02 10.98
C PRO A 467 29.91 -38.84 10.32
N ARG A 468 29.48 -39.00 9.05
CA ARG A 468 28.76 -37.96 8.29
C ARG A 468 27.34 -37.70 8.79
N GLN A 469 26.77 -38.62 9.56
CA GLN A 469 25.43 -38.52 10.15
C GLN A 469 25.47 -37.87 11.54
N ARG A 470 26.66 -37.68 12.12
CA ARG A 470 26.87 -37.02 13.41
C ARG A 470 27.20 -35.55 13.24
N LEU A 471 26.87 -34.75 14.26
CA LEU A 471 27.37 -33.40 14.34
C LEU A 471 28.86 -33.45 14.71
N PRO A 472 29.75 -32.65 14.10
CA PRO A 472 31.15 -32.59 14.53
C PRO A 472 31.26 -32.17 15.99
N VAL A 473 32.07 -32.89 16.79
CA VAL A 473 32.27 -32.64 18.23
C VAL A 473 32.68 -31.19 18.54
N GLN A 474 33.34 -30.53 17.59
CA GLN A 474 33.78 -29.14 17.71
C GLN A 474 32.62 -28.13 17.70
N ASP A 475 31.46 -28.52 17.17
CA ASP A 475 30.25 -27.70 17.08
C ASP A 475 29.31 -27.91 18.28
N HIS A 476 29.58 -28.88 19.16
CA HIS A 476 28.82 -29.08 20.40
C HIS A 476 28.93 -27.84 21.30
N LEU A 477 27.79 -27.41 21.85
CA LEU A 477 27.72 -26.29 22.79
C LEU A 477 28.08 -26.78 24.20
N SER A 478 29.11 -26.20 24.80
CA SER A 478 29.41 -26.42 26.21
C SER A 478 28.41 -25.68 27.11
N GLN A 479 28.39 -25.99 28.40
CA GLN A 479 27.62 -25.24 29.38
C GLN A 479 27.98 -23.74 29.36
N GLN A 480 29.26 -23.41 29.18
CA GLN A 480 29.74 -22.04 29.08
C GLN A 480 29.25 -21.36 27.79
N ASP A 481 29.24 -22.08 26.66
CA ASP A 481 28.69 -21.55 25.40
C ASP A 481 27.20 -21.21 25.55
N CYS A 482 26.43 -22.05 26.25
CA CYS A 482 25.02 -21.81 26.53
C CYS A 482 24.78 -20.60 27.44
N LEU A 483 25.61 -20.40 28.46
CA LEU A 483 25.54 -19.21 29.32
C LEU A 483 25.87 -17.94 28.52
N LEU A 484 26.91 -17.98 27.69
CA LEU A 484 27.28 -16.88 26.82
C LEU A 484 26.17 -16.53 25.82
N LEU A 485 25.51 -17.54 25.23
CA LEU A 485 24.36 -17.33 24.34
C LEU A 485 23.20 -16.64 25.06
N ALA A 486 22.92 -16.99 26.31
CA ALA A 486 21.90 -16.32 27.12
C ALA A 486 22.28 -14.85 27.43
N GLU A 487 23.56 -14.58 27.72
CA GLU A 487 24.04 -13.21 27.92
C GLU A 487 23.92 -12.38 26.64
N ILE A 488 24.39 -12.91 25.50
CA ILE A 488 24.26 -12.28 24.16
C ILE A 488 22.79 -12.01 23.83
N GLN A 489 21.89 -12.96 24.11
CA GLN A 489 20.45 -12.76 23.92
C GLN A 489 19.93 -11.59 24.76
N SER A 490 20.37 -11.47 26.01
CA SER A 490 19.96 -10.37 26.90
C SER A 490 20.42 -9.00 26.39
N LEU A 491 21.60 -8.93 25.76
CA LEU A 491 22.18 -7.69 25.23
C LEU A 491 21.58 -7.30 23.87
N LEU A 492 21.21 -8.28 23.04
CA LEU A 492 20.55 -8.05 21.76
C LEU A 492 19.05 -7.75 21.90
N LYS A 493 18.42 -8.16 23.00
CA LYS A 493 16.97 -7.98 23.21
C LYS A 493 16.51 -6.52 23.11
N PRO A 494 17.16 -5.52 23.76
CA PRO A 494 16.77 -4.12 23.61
C PRO A 494 16.89 -3.61 22.17
N LEU A 495 17.95 -4.01 21.45
CA LEU A 495 18.14 -3.64 20.04
C LEU A 495 17.02 -4.22 19.15
N TYR A 496 16.62 -5.46 19.41
CA TYR A 496 15.48 -6.10 18.76
C TYR A 496 14.18 -5.37 19.05
N GLU A 497 13.87 -5.08 20.32
CA GLU A 497 12.63 -4.44 20.75
C GLU A 497 12.45 -3.06 20.10
N ILE A 498 13.52 -2.28 20.03
CA ILE A 498 13.51 -0.96 19.40
C ILE A 498 13.41 -1.06 17.89
N THR A 499 14.13 -1.98 17.26
CA THR A 499 13.99 -2.21 15.82
C THR A 499 12.54 -2.56 15.49
N MET A 500 11.90 -3.42 16.28
CA MET A 500 10.50 -3.81 16.11
C MET A 500 9.49 -2.70 16.46
N ARG A 501 9.87 -1.76 17.33
CA ARG A 501 9.06 -0.57 17.66
C ARG A 501 9.14 0.47 16.55
N CYS A 502 10.32 0.69 15.99
CA CYS A 502 10.57 1.73 14.98
C CYS A 502 10.46 1.25 13.53
N GLN A 503 10.29 -0.05 13.28
CA GLN A 503 10.02 -0.55 11.93
C GLN A 503 8.58 -0.25 11.49
N GLY A 504 8.40 0.17 10.25
CA GLY A 504 7.08 0.46 9.70
C GLY A 504 6.47 1.75 10.26
N TRP A 505 5.25 1.66 10.79
CA TRP A 505 4.53 2.81 11.32
C TRP A 505 4.74 2.94 12.83
N ALA A 506 4.94 4.17 13.29
CA ALA A 506 4.96 4.52 14.71
C ALA A 506 3.68 3.99 15.39
N LYS A 507 3.83 3.14 16.41
CA LYS A 507 2.68 2.43 17.02
C LYS A 507 1.87 3.33 17.94
N GLU A 508 2.53 4.24 18.64
CA GLU A 508 1.89 5.19 19.56
C GLU A 508 1.78 6.57 18.91
N GLY A 509 2.73 6.94 18.04
CA GLY A 509 2.62 7.96 16.99
C GLY A 509 2.18 9.37 17.40
N ARG A 510 1.94 9.65 18.69
CA ARG A 510 1.34 10.90 19.20
C ARG A 510 2.10 12.15 18.74
N TYR A 511 3.41 12.01 18.49
CA TYR A 511 4.31 13.06 18.01
C TYR A 511 5.16 12.62 16.79
N GLY A 512 4.71 11.60 16.05
CA GLY A 512 5.39 11.06 14.86
C GLY A 512 6.46 10.00 15.13
N ALA A 513 6.99 9.39 14.07
CA ALA A 513 7.98 8.31 14.15
C ALA A 513 9.33 8.76 14.71
N LEU A 514 9.70 10.02 14.49
CA LEU A 514 10.95 10.58 14.99
C LEU A 514 10.98 10.64 16.53
N TRP A 515 9.84 10.96 17.16
CA TRP A 515 9.70 10.92 18.60
C TRP A 515 9.96 9.51 19.16
N GLU A 516 9.38 8.48 18.53
CA GLU A 516 9.62 7.08 18.94
C GLU A 516 11.08 6.67 18.77
N VAL A 517 11.75 7.18 17.73
CA VAL A 517 13.20 6.99 17.54
C VAL A 517 13.98 7.63 18.68
N MET A 518 13.66 8.87 19.09
CA MET A 518 14.34 9.55 20.19
C MET A 518 14.16 8.81 21.52
N ILE A 519 12.94 8.37 21.84
CA ILE A 519 12.67 7.55 23.02
C ILE A 519 13.43 6.20 22.94
N GLY A 520 13.50 5.60 21.75
CA GLY A 520 14.33 4.41 21.53
C GLY A 520 15.80 4.67 21.84
N MET A 521 16.34 5.82 21.43
CA MET A 521 17.73 6.21 21.75
C MET A 521 17.96 6.35 23.25
N GLU A 522 17.05 7.03 23.96
CA GLU A 522 17.12 7.19 25.42
C GLU A 522 17.03 5.83 26.14
N TYR A 523 16.17 4.94 25.68
CA TYR A 523 16.04 3.60 26.24
C TYR A 523 17.33 2.78 26.07
N LEU A 524 18.00 2.84 24.91
CA LEU A 524 19.31 2.20 24.74
C LEU A 524 20.34 2.79 25.69
N LEU A 525 20.39 4.12 25.80
CA LEU A 525 21.31 4.85 26.69
C LEU A 525 21.17 4.39 28.14
N PHE A 526 19.94 4.36 28.64
CA PHE A 526 19.64 3.90 29.98
C PHE A 526 20.02 2.43 30.21
N PHE A 527 19.76 1.56 29.23
CA PHE A 527 20.14 0.14 29.33
C PHE A 527 21.65 -0.05 29.47
N LYS A 528 22.45 0.77 28.77
CA LYS A 528 23.91 0.78 28.94
C LYS A 528 24.31 1.18 30.35
N GLU A 529 23.75 2.27 30.88
CA GLU A 529 24.09 2.78 32.20
C GLU A 529 23.82 1.74 33.29
N GLN A 530 22.67 1.05 33.23
CA GLN A 530 22.38 -0.04 34.17
C GLN A 530 23.41 -1.19 34.08
N LYS A 531 23.75 -1.66 32.87
CA LYS A 531 24.72 -2.75 32.69
C LYS A 531 26.15 -2.37 33.13
N LEU A 532 26.56 -1.10 32.99
CA LEU A 532 27.83 -0.58 33.50
C LEU A 532 27.86 -0.50 35.04
N ILE A 533 26.74 -0.15 35.68
CA ILE A 533 26.64 -0.02 37.15
C ILE A 533 26.68 -1.39 37.84
N PHE A 534 26.22 -2.46 37.20
CA PHE A 534 26.14 -3.81 37.79
C PHE A 534 27.35 -4.72 37.49
N SER A 535 28.46 -4.20 36.98
CA SER A 535 29.71 -4.97 36.85
C SER A 535 30.53 -4.85 38.16
N PRO A 536 30.65 -5.91 38.99
CA PRO A 536 31.34 -5.80 40.28
C PRO A 536 32.87 -5.66 40.09
N PRO A 537 33.58 -4.84 40.90
CA PRO A 537 35.01 -4.60 40.72
C PRO A 537 35.93 -5.75 41.13
N ASP A 538 35.51 -6.66 42.00
CA ASP A 538 36.39 -7.65 42.62
C ASP A 538 35.72 -9.03 42.72
N GLY A 539 36.21 -9.98 41.93
CA GLY A 539 35.76 -11.39 41.92
C GLY A 539 36.93 -12.36 41.78
N THR A 540 36.79 -13.53 42.41
CA THR A 540 37.85 -14.55 42.59
C THR A 540 38.26 -15.25 41.29
N ALA A 541 39.33 -16.06 41.31
CA ALA A 541 40.01 -16.60 40.11
C ALA A 541 39.13 -17.39 39.11
N ASP A 542 38.00 -17.96 39.53
CA ASP A 542 36.99 -18.59 38.63
C ASP A 542 36.02 -17.56 38.02
N GLU A 543 35.69 -16.48 38.75
CA GLU A 543 34.94 -15.33 38.24
C GLU A 543 35.77 -14.51 37.25
N LEU A 544 37.11 -14.60 37.29
CA LEU A 544 38.02 -13.97 36.33
C LEU A 544 37.93 -14.54 34.91
N GLN A 545 37.48 -15.79 34.72
CA GLN A 545 37.22 -16.33 33.37
C GLN A 545 35.86 -15.89 32.81
N ILE A 546 34.83 -15.85 33.66
CA ILE A 546 33.52 -15.26 33.33
C ILE A 546 33.68 -13.76 33.06
N ALA A 547 34.51 -13.08 33.85
CA ALA A 547 34.88 -11.68 33.65
C ALA A 547 35.77 -11.46 32.42
N ARG A 548 36.49 -12.47 31.89
CA ARG A 548 37.21 -12.34 30.60
C ARG A 548 36.29 -12.51 29.40
N ALA A 549 35.35 -13.46 29.46
CA ALA A 549 34.27 -13.54 28.48
C ALA A 549 33.43 -12.26 28.53
N SER A 550 32.96 -11.86 29.71
CA SER A 550 32.21 -10.63 29.98
C SER A 550 33.03 -9.37 29.74
N ALA A 551 34.36 -9.34 29.91
CA ALA A 551 35.21 -8.20 29.51
C ALA A 551 35.28 -8.08 28.00
N THR A 552 35.36 -9.19 27.26
CA THR A 552 35.30 -9.19 25.80
C THR A 552 33.92 -8.74 25.33
N THR A 553 32.84 -9.25 25.95
CA THR A 553 31.46 -8.79 25.71
C THR A 553 31.26 -7.34 26.15
N SER A 554 31.94 -6.86 27.19
CA SER A 554 31.87 -5.50 27.74
C SER A 554 32.63 -4.52 26.87
N THR A 555 33.84 -4.84 26.40
CA THR A 555 34.55 -4.04 25.38
C THR A 555 33.80 -4.03 24.05
N ALA A 556 33.25 -5.16 23.60
CA ALA A 556 32.43 -5.23 22.38
C ALA A 556 31.11 -4.47 22.53
N PHE A 557 30.50 -4.51 23.72
CA PHE A 557 29.32 -3.72 24.06
C PHE A 557 29.65 -2.23 24.11
N GLN A 558 30.80 -1.85 24.68
CA GLN A 558 31.29 -0.48 24.76
C GLN A 558 31.63 0.06 23.37
N PHE A 559 32.22 -0.75 22.49
CA PHE A 559 32.42 -0.43 21.06
C PHE A 559 31.11 -0.30 20.29
N MET A 560 30.20 -1.26 20.43
CA MET A 560 28.85 -1.20 19.84
C MET A 560 28.16 0.09 20.24
N PHE A 561 28.31 0.49 21.51
CA PHE A 561 27.68 1.69 22.02
C PHE A 561 28.39 2.98 21.64
N VAL A 562 29.72 3.00 21.53
CA VAL A 562 30.47 4.15 21.00
C VAL A 562 30.15 4.35 19.51
N LEU A 563 30.03 3.26 18.75
CA LEU A 563 29.62 3.29 17.35
C LEU A 563 28.16 3.76 17.23
N LEU A 564 27.26 3.19 18.03
CA LEU A 564 25.86 3.60 18.12
C LEU A 564 25.80 5.08 18.48
N MET A 565 26.47 5.55 19.53
CA MET A 565 26.49 6.96 19.92
C MET A 565 27.12 7.86 18.86
N SER A 566 28.18 7.46 18.18
CA SER A 566 28.78 8.25 17.10
C SER A 566 27.83 8.39 15.91
N ILE A 567 27.11 7.32 15.58
CA ILE A 567 26.11 7.32 14.50
C ILE A 567 24.86 8.09 14.92
N LEU A 568 24.43 7.96 16.18
CA LEU A 568 23.27 8.65 16.74
C LEU A 568 23.53 10.15 16.98
N LEU A 569 24.74 10.55 17.33
CA LEU A 569 25.18 11.95 17.39
C LEU A 569 25.13 12.60 16.00
N ARG A 570 25.55 11.87 14.96
CA ARG A 570 25.37 12.33 13.58
C ARG A 570 23.89 12.37 13.19
N PHE A 571 23.06 11.43 13.68
CA PHE A 571 21.61 11.46 13.44
C PHE A 571 20.94 12.64 14.13
N SER A 572 21.24 12.90 15.40
CA SER A 572 20.69 14.01 16.17
C SER A 572 21.15 15.36 15.62
N GLN A 573 22.39 15.51 15.17
CA GLN A 573 22.84 16.74 14.50
C GLN A 573 22.04 17.03 13.23
N ASN A 574 21.77 16.03 12.38
CA ASN A 574 20.98 16.22 11.16
C ASN A 574 19.50 16.48 11.45
N VAL A 575 18.93 15.82 12.46
CA VAL A 575 17.53 15.99 12.88
C VAL A 575 17.28 17.32 13.58
N VAL A 576 18.14 17.68 14.54
CA VAL A 576 18.04 18.93 15.31
C VAL A 576 18.26 20.13 14.39
N LEU A 577 19.20 20.06 13.45
CA LEU A 577 19.42 21.11 12.46
C LEU A 577 18.21 21.23 11.50
N HIS A 578 17.67 20.11 11.00
CA HIS A 578 16.49 20.12 10.13
C HIS A 578 15.23 20.70 10.82
N GLU A 579 15.01 20.40 12.11
CA GLU A 579 13.91 20.98 12.87
C GLU A 579 14.15 22.45 13.26
N LEU A 580 15.40 22.85 13.54
CA LEU A 580 15.77 24.25 13.74
C LEU A 580 15.52 25.09 12.48
N THR A 581 15.86 24.58 11.29
CA THR A 581 15.58 25.25 10.01
C THR A 581 14.07 25.37 9.76
N ARG A 582 13.29 24.33 10.09
CA ARG A 582 11.82 24.38 10.01
C ARG A 582 11.18 25.38 10.96
N VAL A 583 11.64 25.44 12.20
CA VAL A 583 11.16 26.40 13.19
C VAL A 583 11.56 27.83 12.79
N ALA A 584 12.75 28.02 12.23
CA ALA A 584 13.20 29.32 11.70
C ALA A 584 12.37 29.77 10.47
N ASP A 585 12.10 28.87 9.52
CA ASP A 585 11.27 29.14 8.34
C ASP A 585 9.81 29.44 8.71
N ALA A 586 9.25 28.72 9.70
CA ALA A 586 7.92 28.97 10.25
C ALA A 586 7.83 30.30 10.99
N ARG A 587 8.92 30.75 11.63
CA ARG A 587 9.02 32.06 12.29
C ARG A 587 9.04 33.21 11.28
N ASN A 588 9.76 33.03 10.17
CA ASN A 588 9.89 34.03 9.11
C ASN A 588 8.61 34.18 8.26
N THR A 589 7.83 33.11 8.08
CA THR A 589 6.53 33.17 7.39
C THR A 589 5.38 33.71 8.26
N CYS A 590 5.45 33.57 9.58
CA CYS A 590 4.42 34.09 10.50
C CYS A 590 4.55 35.58 10.83
N HIS A 591 5.72 36.21 10.64
CA HIS A 591 5.90 37.63 10.91
C HIS A 591 5.27 38.57 9.87
N SER A 592 4.91 38.07 8.67
CA SER A 592 4.39 38.90 7.58
C SER A 592 2.86 38.98 7.48
N THR A 593 2.08 38.24 8.28
CA THR A 593 0.64 38.06 8.00
C THR A 593 -0.32 38.04 9.19
N LEU A 594 0.12 38.33 10.42
CA LEU A 594 -0.75 38.22 11.61
C LEU A 594 -0.65 39.42 12.57
N GLU A 595 -0.64 40.63 12.04
CA GLU A 595 -1.20 41.77 12.77
C GLU A 595 -2.59 42.05 12.20
N THR A 596 -3.60 41.99 13.08
CA THR A 596 -5.04 42.23 12.86
C THR A 596 -5.92 40.99 12.59
N ASN A 597 -6.71 40.66 13.63
CA ASN A 597 -7.94 39.84 13.64
C ASN A 597 -7.84 38.31 13.52
N ILE A 598 -7.67 37.61 14.65
CA ILE A 598 -8.21 36.25 14.83
C ILE A 598 -8.90 36.09 16.22
N PRO A 599 -10.13 35.52 16.30
CA PRO A 599 -10.89 35.33 17.54
C PRO A 599 -10.38 34.20 18.45
N VAL A 600 -10.95 34.15 19.66
CA VAL A 600 -10.75 33.32 20.89
C VAL A 600 -10.26 31.84 20.77
N HIS A 601 -10.12 31.22 19.59
CA HIS A 601 -9.47 29.91 19.42
C HIS A 601 -7.93 29.93 19.55
N SER A 602 -7.32 31.10 19.66
CA SER A 602 -5.86 31.30 19.78
C SER A 602 -5.24 30.86 21.11
N ARG A 603 -6.01 30.62 22.18
CA ARG A 603 -5.47 30.11 23.45
C ARG A 603 -4.97 28.66 23.36
N LYS A 604 -5.59 27.80 22.54
CA LYS A 604 -5.13 26.40 22.38
C LYS A 604 -3.85 26.29 21.54
N LEU A 605 -3.66 27.16 20.55
CA LEU A 605 -2.40 27.24 19.79
C LEU A 605 -1.25 27.82 20.64
N ARG A 606 -1.53 28.84 21.47
CA ARG A 606 -0.53 29.38 22.40
C ARG A 606 -0.09 28.36 23.45
N VAL A 607 -1.03 27.55 23.96
CA VAL A 607 -0.69 26.45 24.88
C VAL A 607 0.13 25.37 24.18
N LEU A 608 -0.18 25.00 22.93
CA LEU A 608 0.60 24.02 22.16
C LEU A 608 2.04 24.52 21.87
N MET A 609 2.19 25.82 21.57
CA MET A 609 3.50 26.46 21.35
C MET A 609 4.29 26.66 22.66
N MET A 610 3.63 26.93 23.80
CA MET A 610 4.31 27.03 25.10
C MET A 610 4.72 25.64 25.64
N THR A 611 3.90 24.59 25.45
CA THR A 611 4.28 23.22 25.85
C THR A 611 5.39 22.63 25.02
N THR A 612 5.53 23.05 23.76
CA THR A 612 6.67 22.66 22.91
C THR A 612 7.93 23.42 23.30
N ASP A 613 7.84 24.69 23.71
CA ASP A 613 9.00 25.48 24.16
C ASP A 613 9.54 25.00 25.53
N ASP A 614 8.67 24.60 26.46
CA ASP A 614 9.09 24.03 27.76
C ASP A 614 9.59 22.59 27.64
N ALA A 615 8.97 21.77 26.80
CA ALA A 615 9.48 20.44 26.46
C ALA A 615 10.82 20.52 25.71
N TYR A 616 10.97 21.49 24.80
CA TYR A 616 12.19 21.73 24.02
C TYR A 616 13.31 22.37 24.85
N LYS A 617 13.01 23.26 25.80
CA LYS A 617 14.00 23.76 26.77
C LYS A 617 14.45 22.65 27.72
N SER A 618 13.53 21.83 28.21
CA SER A 618 13.86 20.65 29.01
C SER A 618 14.72 19.64 28.21
N LEU A 619 14.38 19.38 26.94
CA LEU A 619 15.16 18.50 26.05
C LEU A 619 16.50 19.10 25.66
N SER A 620 16.59 20.39 25.35
CA SER A 620 17.82 21.10 24.99
C SER A 620 18.79 21.19 26.17
N ILE A 621 18.26 21.34 27.39
CA ILE A 621 19.08 21.33 28.62
C ILE A 621 19.54 19.90 28.90
N THR A 622 18.67 18.89 28.80
CA THR A 622 19.02 17.49 29.09
C THR A 622 19.96 16.90 28.03
N VAL A 623 19.67 17.10 26.74
CA VAL A 623 20.52 16.67 25.62
C VAL A 623 21.82 17.50 25.59
N GLY A 624 21.76 18.80 25.89
CA GLY A 624 22.95 19.66 25.99
C GLY A 624 23.88 19.27 27.16
N GLN A 625 23.33 19.00 28.35
CA GLN A 625 24.10 18.51 29.50
C GLN A 625 24.70 17.13 29.24
N ASN A 626 23.94 16.23 28.60
CA ASN A 626 24.44 14.90 28.22
C ASN A 626 25.50 14.96 27.12
N LEU A 627 25.35 15.83 26.11
CA LEU A 627 26.36 16.08 25.07
C LEU A 627 27.67 16.64 25.65
N THR A 628 27.58 17.54 26.64
CA THR A 628 28.75 18.15 27.28
C THR A 628 29.50 17.12 28.13
N SER A 629 28.78 16.29 28.90
CA SER A 629 29.35 15.17 29.65
C SER A 629 29.95 14.09 28.74
N ILE A 630 29.33 13.80 27.59
CA ILE A 630 29.84 12.84 26.58
C ILE A 630 31.10 13.38 25.88
N THR A 631 31.16 14.69 25.59
CA THR A 631 32.35 15.31 24.98
C THR A 631 33.55 15.30 25.94
N VAL A 632 33.31 15.57 27.22
CA VAL A 632 34.32 15.46 28.28
C VAL A 632 34.76 14.01 28.50
N TYR A 633 33.84 13.05 28.42
CA TYR A 633 34.15 11.63 28.57
C TYR A 633 34.93 11.06 27.36
N LEU A 634 34.57 11.44 26.13
CA LEU A 634 35.31 11.06 24.91
C LEU A 634 36.72 11.66 24.89
N ALA A 635 36.90 12.90 25.38
CA ALA A 635 38.22 13.51 25.55
C ALA A 635 39.10 12.71 26.54
N ASN A 636 38.50 12.16 27.61
CA ASN A 636 39.20 11.37 28.61
C ASN A 636 39.47 9.91 28.19
N VAL A 637 38.61 9.30 27.37
CA VAL A 637 38.75 7.90 26.91
C VAL A 637 39.67 7.76 25.69
N VAL A 638 39.76 8.78 24.83
CA VAL A 638 40.58 8.73 23.59
C VAL A 638 42.04 9.13 23.82
N GLY A 639 42.44 9.54 25.03
CA GLY A 639 43.86 9.74 25.35
C GLY A 639 44.56 10.73 24.42
N LEU A 640 43.91 11.82 24.03
CA LEU A 640 44.59 12.96 23.40
C LEU A 640 45.32 13.73 24.50
N ARG A 641 46.50 13.24 24.92
CA ARG A 641 47.50 14.10 25.56
C ARG A 641 47.85 15.19 24.55
N ARG A 642 47.32 16.39 24.77
CA ARG A 642 47.95 17.61 24.30
C ARG A 642 49.21 17.81 25.15
N ASP A 643 50.33 17.28 24.69
CA ASP A 643 51.62 17.84 25.07
C ASP A 643 51.75 19.16 24.30
N ALA A 644 51.28 20.22 24.94
CA ALA A 644 51.65 21.59 24.62
C ALA A 644 52.48 22.09 25.81
N GLU A 645 53.76 21.73 25.84
CA GLU A 645 54.73 22.46 26.63
C GLU A 645 55.04 23.77 25.92
N CYS A 646 54.84 24.86 26.67
CA CYS A 646 55.19 26.22 26.34
C CYS A 646 56.71 26.39 26.33
N SER A 647 57.28 26.77 25.17
CA SER A 647 58.34 27.78 24.99
C SER A 647 58.47 28.12 23.52
#